data_AF-A0A8T5U797-F1
#
_entry.id   AF-A0A8T5U797-F1
#
_cell.length_a   1.000
_cell.length_b   1.000
_cell.length_c   1.000
_cell.angle_alpha   90.00
_cell.angle_beta   90.00
_cell.angle_gamma   90.00
#
_symmetry.space_group_name_H-M   'P 1'
#
loop_
_entity.id
_entity.type
_entity.pdbx_description
1 polymer ?
#
loop_
_entity_poly.entity_id
_entity_poly.type
_entity_poly.pdbx_seq_one_letter_code
_entity_poly.pdbx_strand_id
1 'polypeptide(L)'
;MVDRKISGIKRKTTAIEGTYRYFQTINRILSHFKREQDKILITKLVQNNGTLKSLLLATASIHLYHDMGIRVLETQQYNKFAYETASHFEEQQKKLLMSEFEMLLKNSFNLEIDLLHKIIKLENSFLNLLINERSSDLSENEKVRQKKELDEEIEQKLLEIVTNYPPFYFYDFIGDLIGLVDEIKYEILEESSAFKDLSIDLEKKLERDEKEDNFIELSTLDRLILRIKKRFEFKSYKELQNQAMPVRMIKRKIIEYESEKFPVSIHALRIFIEGNTIKENLVDIIDESLTEKIEYDSFENKILSFLKSKLFEQLKNNPNDFIYLLQSLKESSFDEIIFLLNTRGVDDILKIVNIDEDVIEKVKMNMVRYNIHEQDLILLNDPERNLLYQTNKLLCDLKYPYLQSIIGSIDNLSDVNIINLIYRDEIPLQKLWSLLEERLGFTINDLREFVRKKQIIEKVFFYDLNLSNYSQIILILNFDEFFNNIVKDIYLHILSKILRQYSRIIELYNKVTNDKGLYLLALTKIEGTLESEEWVNIKFEELIINRIMKRQEELVIVFSARNQVFLVNGFILSLLLNKSLKECISELKTQPSNIFGDDTQLSLKADLISPVSYCLAYDLVKRFEKFNEKGKSKVIEVIENVEKKKQEKRRIIREKQEESTFNWIERRITSANMGISRPGINPNQFYWQEKDTKILTESIKIHSESGPNPKIKFFEFYKESIDLIKKLEPNFKVPSDEQMENDVSQIIKDVLTERLKHDPSLDEIKAMVDGERFEIARRIAIKIGKILDKVLYFKFKKKRKNS
;
A
#
# COMPACT_ATOMS: atom_id res chain seq x y z
N MET A 1 -22.97 -12.96 -40.55
CA MET A 1 -22.22 -13.28 -39.32
C MET A 1 -21.81 -11.96 -38.69
N VAL A 2 -22.37 -11.66 -37.52
CA VAL A 2 -22.14 -10.41 -36.79
C VAL A 2 -21.00 -10.66 -35.81
N ASP A 3 -19.84 -10.04 -36.07
CA ASP A 3 -18.72 -10.00 -35.12
C ASP A 3 -19.14 -9.18 -33.91
N ARG A 4 -19.53 -9.87 -32.84
CA ARG A 4 -19.71 -9.28 -31.51
C ARG A 4 -18.32 -8.95 -30.95
N LYS A 5 -17.84 -7.73 -31.22
CA LYS A 5 -16.87 -7.06 -30.35
C LYS A 5 -17.52 -6.94 -28.97
N ILE A 6 -17.00 -7.69 -28.00
CA ILE A 6 -17.37 -7.53 -26.59
C ILE A 6 -16.86 -6.14 -26.19
N SER A 7 -17.75 -5.14 -26.24
CA SER A 7 -17.53 -3.84 -25.62
C SER A 7 -17.45 -4.04 -24.12
N GLY A 8 -16.32 -3.69 -23.51
CA GLY A 8 -16.14 -3.72 -22.06
C GLY A 8 -17.23 -2.93 -21.33
N ILE A 9 -17.56 -3.39 -20.13
CA ILE A 9 -18.59 -2.76 -19.27
C ILE A 9 -18.03 -1.45 -18.73
N LYS A 10 -18.55 -0.29 -19.21
CA LYS A 10 -18.33 1.03 -18.60
C LYS A 10 -18.84 1.00 -17.15
N ARG A 11 -17.99 1.25 -16.16
CA ARG A 11 -18.46 1.53 -14.79
C ARG A 11 -18.90 3.01 -14.70
N LYS A 12 -19.92 3.25 -13.87
CA LYS A 12 -20.60 4.54 -13.63
C LYS A 12 -19.64 5.72 -13.39
N THR A 13 -20.08 6.91 -13.76
CA THR A 13 -19.49 8.24 -13.50
C THR A 13 -19.01 8.46 -12.06
N THR A 14 -19.67 7.85 -11.06
CA THR A 14 -19.26 7.84 -9.65
C THR A 14 -17.86 7.25 -9.40
N ALA A 15 -17.35 6.39 -10.29
CA ALA A 15 -15.99 5.90 -10.21
C ALA A 15 -14.98 7.00 -10.53
N ILE A 16 -15.25 7.84 -11.54
CA ILE A 16 -14.37 8.96 -11.95
C ILE A 16 -14.19 9.95 -10.79
N GLU A 17 -15.27 10.25 -10.06
CA GLU A 17 -15.24 11.10 -8.85
C GLU A 17 -14.45 10.49 -7.68
N GLY A 18 -14.62 9.18 -7.44
CA GLY A 18 -13.78 8.44 -6.49
C GLY A 18 -12.31 8.44 -6.94
N THR A 19 -12.05 8.41 -8.25
CA THR A 19 -10.69 8.35 -8.79
C THR A 19 -9.98 9.71 -8.71
N TYR A 20 -10.70 10.82 -8.94
CA TYR A 20 -10.22 12.19 -8.76
C TYR A 20 -9.77 12.46 -7.31
N ARG A 21 -10.44 11.86 -6.32
CA ARG A 21 -10.12 12.02 -4.89
C ARG A 21 -9.12 10.99 -4.33
N TYR A 22 -9.10 9.75 -4.83
CA TYR A 22 -8.36 8.66 -4.17
C TYR A 22 -7.03 8.26 -4.83
N PHE A 23 -6.73 8.67 -6.07
CA PHE A 23 -5.56 8.17 -6.82
C PHE A 23 -4.45 9.17 -7.13
N GLN A 24 -4.53 10.41 -6.66
CA GLN A 24 -3.38 11.30 -6.76
C GLN A 24 -2.30 10.83 -5.78
N THR A 25 -1.08 10.59 -6.28
CA THR A 25 0.12 10.28 -5.49
C THR A 25 0.19 11.17 -4.24
N ILE A 26 -0.14 12.44 -4.40
CA ILE A 26 -0.32 13.47 -3.37
C ILE A 26 -1.22 12.99 -2.20
N ASN A 27 -2.42 12.46 -2.49
CA ASN A 27 -3.34 12.00 -1.46
C ASN A 27 -2.87 10.72 -0.75
N ARG A 28 -2.12 9.85 -1.43
CA ARG A 28 -1.47 8.70 -0.78
C ARG A 28 -0.40 9.18 0.20
N ILE A 29 0.40 10.16 -0.18
CA ILE A 29 1.40 10.79 0.72
C ILE A 29 0.71 11.46 1.90
N LEU A 30 -0.34 12.24 1.64
CA LEU A 30 -1.10 12.94 2.67
C LEU A 30 -1.83 11.97 3.61
N SER A 31 -2.11 10.73 3.17
CA SER A 31 -2.68 9.71 4.04
C SER A 31 -1.72 9.23 5.13
N HIS A 32 -0.40 9.26 4.89
CA HIS A 32 0.60 8.95 5.93
C HIS A 32 0.56 9.97 7.07
N PHE A 33 0.29 11.24 6.76
CA PHE A 33 0.08 12.25 7.78
C PHE A 33 -1.21 12.05 8.58
N LYS A 34 -2.18 11.25 8.11
CA LYS A 34 -3.39 10.92 8.86
C LYS A 34 -3.23 9.69 9.76
N ARG A 35 -2.28 8.80 9.46
CA ARG A 35 -2.08 7.53 10.19
C ARG A 35 -1.15 7.74 11.39
N GLU A 36 -1.61 7.43 12.59
CA GLU A 36 -0.83 7.60 13.83
C GLU A 36 0.50 6.83 13.82
N GLN A 37 0.52 5.62 13.25
CA GLN A 37 1.74 4.80 13.16
C GLN A 37 2.82 5.45 12.30
N ASP A 38 2.42 6.03 11.17
CA ASP A 38 3.33 6.72 10.26
C ASP A 38 3.81 8.05 10.87
N LYS A 39 2.93 8.78 11.58
CA LYS A 39 3.31 9.97 12.35
C LYS A 39 4.45 9.68 13.33
N ILE A 40 4.41 8.56 14.07
CA ILE A 40 5.46 8.17 15.01
C ILE A 40 6.80 7.93 14.29
N LEU A 41 6.76 7.31 13.10
CA LEU A 41 7.96 7.07 12.29
C LEU A 41 8.53 8.38 11.72
N ILE A 42 7.67 9.30 11.27
CA ILE A 42 8.05 10.61 10.75
C ILE A 42 8.72 11.43 11.85
N THR A 43 8.11 11.53 13.04
CA THR A 43 8.66 12.31 14.17
C THR A 43 9.98 11.72 14.66
N LYS A 44 10.13 10.39 14.65
CA LYS A 44 11.41 9.73 14.97
C LYS A 44 12.53 10.11 13.98
N LEU A 45 12.23 10.23 12.68
CA LEU A 45 13.22 10.58 11.66
C LEU A 45 13.64 12.06 11.71
N VAL A 46 12.67 12.95 11.93
CA VAL A 46 12.88 14.41 11.88
C VAL A 46 13.40 14.97 13.20
N GLN A 47 13.23 14.23 14.31
CA GLN A 47 13.36 14.71 15.69
C GLN A 47 12.28 15.78 15.97
N ASN A 48 11.68 15.78 17.16
CA ASN A 48 10.38 16.44 17.46
C ASN A 48 10.16 17.91 16.97
N ASN A 49 11.20 18.66 16.58
CA ASN A 49 11.11 20.06 16.14
C ASN A 49 11.72 20.27 14.73
N GLY A 50 11.05 19.78 13.69
CA GLY A 50 11.44 19.97 12.27
C GLY A 50 10.62 21.03 11.54
N THR A 51 11.00 21.34 10.30
CA THR A 51 10.23 22.20 9.39
C THR A 51 9.24 21.39 8.55
N LEU A 52 8.23 22.02 7.93
CA LEU A 52 7.30 21.33 7.02
C LEU A 52 8.05 20.61 5.89
N LYS A 53 9.11 21.22 5.35
CA LYS A 53 9.99 20.59 4.36
C LYS A 53 10.55 19.26 4.87
N SER A 54 11.11 19.24 6.09
CA SER A 54 11.70 18.03 6.66
C SER A 54 10.66 16.93 6.91
N LEU A 55 9.44 17.31 7.31
CA LEU A 55 8.33 16.38 7.48
C LEU A 55 7.90 15.77 6.16
N LEU A 56 7.71 16.58 5.10
CA LEU A 56 7.39 16.10 3.76
C LEU A 56 8.47 15.16 3.20
N LEU A 57 9.75 15.48 3.41
CA LEU A 57 10.86 14.62 3.00
C LEU A 57 10.89 13.29 3.76
N ALA A 58 10.62 13.31 5.07
CA ALA A 58 10.53 12.08 5.87
C ALA A 58 9.35 11.21 5.43
N THR A 59 8.20 11.81 5.10
CA THR A 59 7.04 11.09 4.57
C THR A 59 7.34 10.45 3.22
N ALA A 60 8.04 11.15 2.31
CA ALA A 60 8.50 10.56 1.05
C ALA A 60 9.38 9.33 1.32
N SER A 61 10.38 9.47 2.19
CA SER A 61 11.29 8.37 2.53
C SER A 61 10.56 7.16 3.10
N ILE A 62 9.58 7.37 3.98
CA ILE A 62 8.74 6.31 4.55
C ILE A 62 7.91 5.64 3.45
N HIS A 63 7.27 6.42 2.59
CA HIS A 63 6.46 5.88 1.48
C HIS A 63 7.31 5.05 0.50
N LEU A 64 8.49 5.58 0.11
CA LEU A 64 9.42 4.86 -0.76
C LEU A 64 9.92 3.55 -0.11
N TYR A 65 10.21 3.56 1.20
CA TYR A 65 10.77 2.41 1.89
C TYR A 65 9.72 1.32 2.24
N HIS A 66 8.56 1.71 2.77
CA HIS A 66 7.56 0.76 3.29
C HIS A 66 6.53 0.37 2.25
N ASP A 67 5.99 1.33 1.49
CA ASP A 67 4.92 1.06 0.54
C ASP A 67 5.49 0.62 -0.82
N MET A 68 6.54 1.29 -1.31
CA MET A 68 7.16 0.94 -2.60
C MET A 68 8.30 -0.09 -2.47
N GLY A 69 8.78 -0.37 -1.25
CA GLY A 69 9.80 -1.38 -1.01
C GLY A 69 11.20 -1.02 -1.52
N ILE A 70 11.49 0.26 -1.73
CA ILE A 70 12.78 0.73 -2.26
C ILE A 70 13.87 0.59 -1.19
N ARG A 71 15.01 0.05 -1.61
CA ARG A 71 16.17 -0.22 -0.75
C ARG A 71 17.41 0.43 -1.35
N VAL A 72 18.18 1.11 -0.51
CA VAL A 72 19.34 1.93 -0.91
C VAL A 72 20.66 1.32 -0.47
N LEU A 73 20.60 0.37 0.47
CA LEU A 73 21.76 -0.40 0.90
C LEU A 73 21.44 -1.87 0.70
N GLU A 74 22.37 -2.63 0.11
CA GLU A 74 22.32 -4.08 0.16
C GLU A 74 22.24 -4.50 1.63
N THR A 75 21.21 -5.26 1.99
CA THR A 75 21.23 -6.07 3.20
C THR A 75 22.36 -7.07 3.03
N GLN A 76 23.58 -6.68 3.41
CA GLN A 76 24.61 -7.65 3.70
C GLN A 76 23.98 -8.64 4.67
N GLN A 77 24.15 -9.93 4.40
CA GLN A 77 23.71 -10.98 5.31
C GLN A 77 24.51 -10.84 6.60
N TYR A 78 24.08 -9.91 7.45
CA TYR A 78 24.45 -9.86 8.84
C TYR A 78 23.82 -11.09 9.46
N ASN A 79 24.60 -12.16 9.40
CA ASN A 79 24.38 -13.38 10.14
C ASN A 79 24.07 -12.99 11.60
N LYS A 80 22.79 -13.11 11.98
CA LYS A 80 22.31 -13.07 13.37
C LYS A 80 22.82 -11.89 14.22
N PHE A 81 22.20 -10.71 14.16
CA PHE A 81 22.32 -9.72 15.24
C PHE A 81 21.00 -9.01 15.55
N ALA A 82 20.90 -8.50 16.78
CA ALA A 82 19.71 -8.09 17.53
C ALA A 82 18.78 -7.11 16.79
N TYR A 83 17.49 -7.12 17.18
CA TYR A 83 16.43 -6.19 16.70
C TYR A 83 16.91 -4.72 16.60
N GLU A 84 17.75 -4.28 17.53
CA GLU A 84 18.34 -2.94 17.57
C GLU A 84 19.21 -2.62 16.34
N THR A 85 20.00 -3.57 15.85
CA THR A 85 20.84 -3.38 14.65
C THR A 85 20.01 -3.32 13.37
N ALA A 86 18.92 -4.07 13.29
CA ALA A 86 17.98 -4.01 12.16
C ALA A 86 17.21 -2.67 12.15
N SER A 87 16.75 -2.21 13.31
CA SER A 87 16.08 -0.91 13.46
C SER A 87 17.00 0.25 13.08
N HIS A 88 18.27 0.22 13.51
CA HIS A 88 19.27 1.22 13.15
C HIS A 88 19.56 1.23 11.64
N PHE A 89 19.69 0.05 11.03
CA PHE A 89 19.94 -0.07 9.59
C PHE A 89 18.75 0.44 8.76
N GLU A 90 17.53 0.13 9.17
CA GLU A 90 16.30 0.70 8.58
C GLU A 90 16.29 2.22 8.68
N GLU A 91 16.61 2.78 9.83
CA GLU A 91 16.67 4.23 10.04
C GLU A 91 17.75 4.90 9.17
N GLN A 92 18.91 4.26 9.02
CA GLN A 92 19.96 4.71 8.11
C GLN A 92 19.52 4.71 6.64
N GLN A 93 18.82 3.67 6.18
CA GLN A 93 18.28 3.63 4.82
C GLN A 93 17.29 4.76 4.57
N LYS A 94 16.37 5.00 5.53
CA LYS A 94 15.41 6.10 5.42
C LYS A 94 16.09 7.47 5.41
N LYS A 95 17.13 7.68 6.21
CA LYS A 95 17.94 8.91 6.20
C LYS A 95 18.66 9.12 4.86
N LEU A 96 19.19 8.05 4.26
CA LEU A 96 19.79 8.12 2.92
C LEU A 96 18.74 8.48 1.86
N LEU A 97 17.61 7.78 1.82
CA LEU A 97 16.47 8.08 0.92
C LEU A 97 16.01 9.53 1.06
N MET A 98 15.88 10.02 2.29
CA MET A 98 15.50 11.41 2.57
C MET A 98 16.51 12.39 1.95
N SER A 99 17.81 12.13 2.08
CA SER A 99 18.86 12.97 1.51
C SER A 99 18.93 12.94 -0.02
N GLU A 100 18.63 11.77 -0.63
CA GLU A 100 18.55 11.62 -2.08
C GLU A 100 17.35 12.39 -2.62
N PHE A 101 16.21 12.23 -1.98
CA PHE A 101 14.98 12.92 -2.36
C PHE A 101 15.13 14.44 -2.24
N GLU A 102 15.76 14.93 -1.17
CA GLU A 102 16.06 16.36 -1.02
C GLU A 102 16.99 16.88 -2.13
N MET A 103 18.01 16.11 -2.50
CA MET A 103 18.92 16.46 -3.59
C MET A 103 18.20 16.58 -4.95
N LEU A 104 17.20 15.75 -5.20
CA LEU A 104 16.38 15.79 -6.41
C LEU A 104 15.37 16.96 -6.39
N LEU A 105 14.76 17.22 -5.23
CA LEU A 105 13.77 18.27 -5.05
C LEU A 105 14.38 19.68 -5.11
N LYS A 106 15.61 19.89 -4.61
CA LYS A 106 16.29 21.20 -4.61
C LYS A 106 15.38 22.29 -3.99
N ASN A 107 15.15 23.40 -4.71
CA ASN A 107 14.31 24.53 -4.29
C ASN A 107 12.90 24.48 -4.90
N SER A 108 12.42 23.31 -5.30
CA SER A 108 11.14 23.18 -6.03
C SER A 108 9.94 23.72 -5.27
N PHE A 109 9.87 23.56 -3.93
CA PHE A 109 8.77 24.11 -3.13
C PHE A 109 8.66 25.64 -3.25
N ASN A 110 9.79 26.34 -3.10
CA ASN A 110 9.81 27.80 -3.21
C ASN A 110 9.45 28.27 -4.63
N LEU A 111 9.90 27.53 -5.66
CA LEU A 111 9.55 27.84 -7.05
C LEU A 111 8.06 27.60 -7.33
N GLU A 112 7.45 26.56 -6.77
CA GLU A 112 6.02 26.26 -6.91
C GLU A 112 5.15 27.28 -6.18
N ILE A 113 5.58 27.71 -4.98
CA ILE A 113 4.93 28.78 -4.21
C ILE A 113 4.98 30.10 -4.99
N ASP A 114 6.15 30.51 -5.49
CA ASP A 114 6.26 31.74 -6.28
C ASP A 114 5.43 31.67 -7.58
N LEU A 115 5.41 30.50 -8.25
CA LEU A 115 4.56 30.29 -9.41
C LEU A 115 3.07 30.49 -9.08
N LEU A 116 2.62 29.95 -7.94
CA LEU A 116 1.25 30.08 -7.48
C LEU A 116 0.89 31.54 -7.14
N HIS A 117 1.78 32.28 -6.46
CA HIS A 117 1.60 33.73 -6.26
C HIS A 117 1.50 34.48 -7.59
N LYS A 118 2.35 34.13 -8.57
CA LYS A 118 2.31 34.77 -9.90
C LYS A 118 1.00 34.52 -10.63
N ILE A 119 0.43 33.32 -10.51
CA ILE A 119 -0.90 32.96 -11.05
C ILE A 119 -1.98 33.76 -10.33
N ILE A 120 -2.04 33.73 -8.99
CA ILE A 120 -3.05 34.44 -8.19
C ILE A 120 -3.03 35.95 -8.50
N LYS A 121 -1.83 36.54 -8.60
CA LYS A 121 -1.67 37.96 -8.91
C LYS A 121 -2.18 38.31 -10.31
N LEU A 122 -1.94 37.43 -11.29
CA LEU A 122 -2.42 37.61 -12.66
C LEU A 122 -3.94 37.42 -12.74
N GLU A 123 -4.51 36.42 -12.05
CA GLU A 123 -5.96 36.26 -11.92
C GLU A 123 -6.60 37.53 -11.32
N ASN A 124 -6.01 38.11 -10.27
CA ASN A 124 -6.46 39.38 -9.69
C ASN A 124 -6.39 40.55 -10.69
N SER A 125 -5.34 40.64 -11.51
CA SER A 125 -5.25 41.64 -12.58
C SER A 125 -6.40 41.47 -13.61
N PHE A 126 -6.72 40.23 -14.00
CA PHE A 126 -7.86 39.94 -14.89
C PHE A 126 -9.21 40.29 -14.25
N LEU A 127 -9.43 39.91 -12.98
CA LEU A 127 -10.65 40.22 -12.25
C LEU A 127 -10.87 41.74 -12.13
N ASN A 128 -9.81 42.49 -11.80
CA ASN A 128 -9.87 43.96 -11.74
C ASN A 128 -10.18 44.57 -13.10
N LEU A 129 -9.59 44.05 -14.18
CA LEU A 129 -9.90 44.49 -15.54
C LEU A 129 -11.38 44.24 -15.88
N LEU A 130 -11.92 43.06 -15.56
CA LEU A 130 -13.32 42.73 -15.83
C LEU A 130 -14.30 43.58 -15.00
N ILE A 131 -13.98 43.86 -13.74
CA ILE A 131 -14.77 44.79 -12.89
C ILE A 131 -14.80 46.17 -13.54
N ASN A 132 -13.63 46.67 -13.95
CA ASN A 132 -13.45 47.96 -14.57
C ASN A 132 -14.17 48.07 -15.93
N GLU A 133 -14.11 47.04 -16.76
CA GLU A 133 -14.80 47.00 -18.05
C GLU A 133 -16.32 47.07 -17.91
N ARG A 134 -16.85 46.36 -16.90
CA ARG A 134 -18.29 46.22 -16.63
C ARG A 134 -18.84 47.38 -15.81
N SER A 135 -17.99 48.09 -15.06
CA SER A 135 -18.33 49.38 -14.47
C SER A 135 -18.44 50.45 -15.57
N SER A 136 -19.49 51.28 -15.51
CA SER A 136 -19.76 52.37 -16.45
C SER A 136 -18.76 53.54 -16.37
N ASP A 137 -17.80 53.48 -15.45
CA ASP A 137 -17.12 54.66 -14.93
C ASP A 137 -15.82 55.00 -15.68
N LEU A 138 -15.35 54.13 -16.58
CA LEU A 138 -14.07 54.30 -17.30
C LEU A 138 -14.26 54.67 -18.78
N SER A 139 -13.43 55.61 -19.24
CA SER A 139 -13.38 55.99 -20.65
C SER A 139 -12.79 54.87 -21.53
N GLU A 140 -13.17 54.84 -22.80
CA GLU A 140 -12.74 53.80 -23.75
C GLU A 140 -11.21 53.77 -23.93
N ASN A 141 -10.55 54.92 -23.80
CA ASN A 141 -9.09 55.04 -23.82
C ASN A 141 -8.42 54.41 -22.58
N GLU A 142 -9.04 54.51 -21.40
CA GLU A 142 -8.53 53.89 -20.17
C GLU A 142 -8.67 52.36 -20.21
N LYS A 143 -9.77 51.85 -20.79
CA LYS A 143 -9.97 50.41 -21.00
C LYS A 143 -8.90 49.83 -21.94
N VAL A 144 -8.59 50.53 -23.04
CA VAL A 144 -7.51 50.12 -23.96
C VAL A 144 -6.15 50.15 -23.29
N ARG A 145 -5.90 51.13 -22.41
CA ARG A 145 -4.65 51.22 -21.65
C ARG A 145 -4.48 50.06 -20.66
N GLN A 146 -5.50 49.75 -19.86
CA GLN A 146 -5.45 48.65 -18.91
C GLN A 146 -5.25 47.29 -19.59
N LYS A 147 -5.87 47.08 -20.76
CA LYS A 147 -5.62 45.88 -21.59
C LYS A 147 -4.15 45.77 -22.01
N LYS A 148 -3.54 46.88 -22.45
CA LYS A 148 -2.12 46.89 -22.82
C LYS A 148 -1.21 46.62 -21.63
N GLU A 149 -1.52 47.19 -20.46
CA GLU A 149 -0.75 46.95 -19.23
C GLU A 149 -0.80 45.47 -18.83
N LEU A 150 -1.98 44.82 -18.93
CA LEU A 150 -2.12 43.37 -18.72
C LEU A 150 -1.38 42.55 -19.79
N ASP A 151 -1.45 42.95 -21.06
CA ASP A 151 -0.74 42.30 -22.16
C ASP A 151 0.79 42.32 -21.94
N GLU A 152 1.31 43.42 -21.41
CA GLU A 152 2.72 43.58 -21.05
C GLU A 152 3.08 42.77 -19.81
N GLU A 153 2.20 42.73 -18.79
CA GLU A 153 2.41 41.92 -17.58
C GLU A 153 2.52 40.43 -17.93
N ILE A 154 1.62 39.89 -18.77
CA ILE A 154 1.65 38.49 -19.20
C ILE A 154 2.95 38.18 -19.93
N GLU A 155 3.38 39.06 -20.85
CA GLU A 155 4.59 38.85 -21.65
C GLU A 155 5.84 38.87 -20.76
N GLN A 156 5.93 39.80 -19.81
CA GLN A 156 7.02 39.86 -18.85
C GLN A 156 7.10 38.59 -17.98
N LYS A 157 5.96 38.13 -17.43
CA LYS A 157 5.92 36.90 -16.62
C LYS A 157 6.31 35.67 -17.43
N LEU A 158 5.83 35.54 -18.67
CA LEU A 158 6.21 34.43 -19.56
C LEU A 158 7.72 34.42 -19.82
N LEU A 159 8.32 35.59 -20.11
CA LEU A 159 9.76 35.69 -20.33
C LEU A 159 10.56 35.35 -19.07
N GLU A 160 10.13 35.87 -17.91
CA GLU A 160 10.76 35.59 -16.62
C GLU A 160 10.76 34.08 -16.30
N ILE A 161 9.62 33.40 -16.50
CA ILE A 161 9.52 31.95 -16.31
C ILE A 161 10.43 31.23 -17.30
N VAL A 162 10.45 31.66 -18.56
CA VAL A 162 11.26 31.05 -19.59
C VAL A 162 12.77 31.14 -19.29
N THR A 163 13.23 32.21 -18.65
CA THR A 163 14.64 32.44 -18.34
C THR A 163 15.08 31.87 -16.99
N ASN A 164 14.25 32.03 -15.96
CA ASN A 164 14.67 31.79 -14.57
C ASN A 164 14.23 30.43 -14.02
N TYR A 165 13.26 29.76 -14.66
CA TYR A 165 12.66 28.53 -14.14
C TYR A 165 13.08 27.31 -14.97
N PRO A 166 13.13 26.13 -14.34
CA PRO A 166 13.16 24.86 -15.06
C PRO A 166 12.06 24.76 -16.12
N PRO A 167 12.33 24.17 -17.30
CA PRO A 167 11.40 24.20 -18.43
C PRO A 167 10.03 23.59 -18.17
N PHE A 168 9.90 22.64 -17.25
CA PHE A 168 8.61 22.01 -16.94
C PHE A 168 7.63 22.98 -16.25
N TYR A 169 8.12 23.93 -15.44
CA TYR A 169 7.27 24.94 -14.80
C TYR A 169 6.61 25.89 -15.79
N PHE A 170 7.23 26.12 -16.95
CA PHE A 170 6.60 26.87 -18.02
C PHE A 170 5.35 26.18 -18.58
N TYR A 171 5.43 24.85 -18.77
CA TYR A 171 4.28 24.08 -19.25
C TYR A 171 3.19 23.98 -18.20
N ASP A 172 3.56 23.87 -16.92
CA ASP A 172 2.61 23.89 -15.80
C ASP A 172 1.90 25.25 -15.71
N PHE A 173 2.66 26.35 -15.77
CA PHE A 173 2.13 27.71 -15.71
C PHE A 173 1.12 27.98 -16.84
N ILE A 174 1.50 27.66 -18.08
CA ILE A 174 0.58 27.82 -19.21
C ILE A 174 -0.60 26.89 -19.05
N GLY A 175 -0.36 25.62 -18.70
CA GLY A 175 -1.39 24.60 -18.54
C GLY A 175 -2.47 25.01 -17.57
N ASP A 176 -2.11 25.63 -16.44
CA ASP A 176 -3.05 26.18 -15.46
C ASP A 176 -3.81 27.39 -16.04
N LEU A 177 -3.12 28.35 -16.67
CA LEU A 177 -3.73 29.56 -17.22
C LEU A 177 -4.66 29.35 -18.42
N ILE A 178 -4.62 28.19 -19.07
CA ILE A 178 -5.50 27.84 -20.19
C ILE A 178 -6.41 26.64 -19.89
N GLY A 179 -6.43 26.15 -18.65
CA GLY A 179 -7.26 25.03 -18.21
C GLY A 179 -6.87 23.64 -18.72
N LEU A 180 -5.75 23.50 -19.44
CA LEU A 180 -5.34 22.21 -20.02
C LEU A 180 -4.98 21.15 -18.97
N VAL A 181 -4.52 21.55 -17.79
CA VAL A 181 -4.10 20.61 -16.73
C VAL A 181 -5.28 19.75 -16.28
N ASP A 182 -6.40 20.37 -15.96
CA ASP A 182 -7.59 19.64 -15.48
C ASP A 182 -8.26 18.84 -16.59
N GLU A 183 -8.33 19.39 -17.81
CA GLU A 183 -8.80 18.66 -18.99
C GLU A 183 -8.00 17.36 -19.22
N ILE A 184 -6.66 17.44 -19.19
CA ILE A 184 -5.79 16.28 -19.39
C ILE A 184 -5.95 15.26 -18.26
N LYS A 185 -6.00 15.72 -17.00
CA LYS A 185 -6.21 14.82 -15.85
C LYS A 185 -7.55 14.08 -15.97
N TYR A 186 -8.61 14.77 -16.38
CA TYR A 186 -9.91 14.16 -16.61
C TYR A 186 -9.86 13.10 -17.71
N GLU A 187 -9.24 13.41 -18.85
CA GLU A 187 -9.10 12.46 -19.97
C GLU A 187 -8.33 11.19 -19.57
N ILE A 188 -7.20 11.33 -18.86
CA ILE A 188 -6.40 10.17 -18.40
C ILE A 188 -7.27 9.25 -17.53
N LEU A 189 -8.08 9.83 -16.64
CA LEU A 189 -8.98 9.08 -15.75
C LEU A 189 -10.16 8.47 -16.50
N GLU A 190 -10.71 9.14 -17.51
CA GLU A 190 -11.77 8.58 -18.34
C GLU A 190 -11.25 7.39 -19.15
N GLU A 191 -10.09 7.53 -19.81
CA GLU A 191 -9.44 6.48 -20.60
C GLU A 191 -9.10 5.24 -19.76
N SER A 192 -8.58 5.43 -18.55
CA SER A 192 -8.21 4.33 -17.65
C SER A 192 -9.41 3.56 -17.12
N SER A 193 -10.53 4.25 -16.85
CA SER A 193 -11.78 3.65 -16.41
C SER A 193 -12.40 2.72 -17.46
N ALA A 194 -12.06 2.92 -18.74
CA ALA A 194 -12.64 2.21 -19.87
C ALA A 194 -11.98 0.85 -20.18
N PHE A 195 -10.75 0.59 -19.72
CA PHE A 195 -9.99 -0.61 -20.10
C PHE A 195 -9.41 -1.38 -18.90
N LYS A 196 -9.69 -2.69 -18.81
CA LYS A 196 -8.81 -3.65 -18.13
C LYS A 196 -8.11 -4.48 -19.19
N ASP A 197 -6.80 -4.35 -19.28
CA ASP A 197 -6.03 -5.22 -20.15
C ASP A 197 -6.00 -6.64 -19.58
N LEU A 198 -6.52 -7.58 -20.37
CA LEU A 198 -6.26 -9.01 -20.21
C LEU A 198 -4.80 -9.29 -20.57
N SER A 199 -4.24 -10.36 -20.01
CA SER A 199 -2.83 -10.76 -20.10
C SER A 199 -2.13 -10.34 -21.41
N ILE A 200 -1.32 -9.28 -21.34
CA ILE A 200 -0.48 -8.80 -22.45
C ILE A 200 0.85 -9.57 -22.44
N ASP A 201 1.32 -9.96 -23.63
CA ASP A 201 2.65 -10.58 -23.84
C ASP A 201 3.78 -9.66 -23.34
N LEU A 202 4.87 -10.24 -22.85
CA LEU A 202 5.99 -9.48 -22.26
C LEU A 202 6.62 -8.48 -23.24
N GLU A 203 6.74 -8.82 -24.53
CA GLU A 203 7.28 -7.92 -25.56
C GLU A 203 6.44 -6.64 -25.67
N LYS A 204 5.12 -6.80 -25.78
CA LYS A 204 4.18 -5.67 -25.81
C LYS A 204 4.19 -4.88 -24.50
N LYS A 205 4.45 -5.53 -23.37
CA LYS A 205 4.62 -4.85 -22.07
C LYS A 205 5.92 -4.05 -21.99
N LEU A 206 7.00 -4.48 -22.66
CA LEU A 206 8.25 -3.73 -22.74
C LEU A 206 8.14 -2.54 -23.72
N GLU A 207 7.41 -2.70 -24.82
CA GLU A 207 7.17 -1.63 -25.80
C GLU A 207 6.21 -0.55 -25.29
N ARG A 208 5.12 -0.97 -24.63
CA ARG A 208 4.09 -0.07 -24.09
C ARG A 208 4.46 0.42 -22.70
N ASP A 209 4.18 1.68 -22.44
CA ASP A 209 4.22 2.20 -21.08
C ASP A 209 3.06 1.61 -20.27
N GLU A 210 3.24 1.58 -18.96
CA GLU A 210 2.16 1.25 -18.03
C GLU A 210 1.01 2.25 -18.16
N LYS A 211 -0.16 1.88 -17.61
CA LYS A 211 -1.31 2.78 -17.66
C LYS A 211 -1.02 4.10 -16.97
N GLU A 212 -1.39 5.18 -17.67
CA GLU A 212 -1.10 6.56 -17.29
C GLU A 212 -1.79 6.97 -15.96
N ASP A 213 -2.87 6.30 -15.56
CA ASP A 213 -3.56 6.53 -14.29
C ASP A 213 -2.73 6.19 -13.05
N ASN A 214 -1.70 5.36 -13.20
CA ASN A 214 -0.76 5.08 -12.11
C ASN A 214 0.26 6.21 -11.89
N PHE A 215 0.44 7.09 -12.88
CA PHE A 215 1.46 8.15 -12.91
C PHE A 215 0.85 9.46 -13.40
N ILE A 216 -0.15 9.96 -12.66
CA ILE A 216 -0.99 11.08 -13.12
C ILE A 216 -0.15 12.33 -13.34
N GLU A 217 0.75 12.70 -12.42
CA GLU A 217 1.51 13.95 -12.54
C GLU A 217 2.57 13.90 -13.64
N LEU A 218 3.19 12.73 -13.86
CA LEU A 218 4.12 12.53 -14.98
C LEU A 218 3.40 12.52 -16.33
N SER A 219 2.32 11.74 -16.44
CA SER A 219 1.56 11.62 -17.70
C SER A 219 0.89 12.95 -18.07
N THR A 220 0.43 13.72 -17.08
CA THR A 220 -0.09 15.07 -17.29
C THR A 220 1.00 15.99 -17.87
N LEU A 221 2.21 15.99 -17.30
CA LEU A 221 3.32 16.80 -17.82
C LEU A 221 3.69 16.41 -19.27
N ASP A 222 3.78 15.12 -19.56
CA ASP A 222 4.12 14.63 -20.91
C ASP A 222 3.06 15.05 -21.95
N ARG A 223 1.77 14.86 -21.63
CA ARG A 223 0.66 15.30 -22.50
C ARG A 223 0.63 16.83 -22.64
N LEU A 224 0.90 17.59 -21.57
CA LEU A 224 0.99 19.05 -21.62
C LEU A 224 2.09 19.51 -22.57
N ILE A 225 3.29 18.95 -22.45
CA ILE A 225 4.43 19.28 -23.32
C ILE A 225 4.08 19.04 -24.79
N LEU A 226 3.48 17.89 -25.10
CA LEU A 226 3.09 17.53 -26.47
C LEU A 226 1.99 18.46 -27.01
N ARG A 227 0.94 18.72 -26.23
CA ARG A 227 -0.18 19.57 -26.63
C ARG A 227 0.23 21.03 -26.82
N ILE A 228 1.01 21.58 -25.89
CA ILE A 228 1.46 22.97 -25.96
C ILE A 228 2.40 23.16 -27.16
N LYS A 229 3.38 22.27 -27.38
CA LYS A 229 4.24 22.32 -28.56
C LYS A 229 3.46 22.25 -29.88
N LYS A 230 2.46 21.36 -29.94
CA LYS A 230 1.63 21.19 -31.14
C LYS A 230 0.70 22.39 -31.37
N ARG A 231 0.09 22.93 -30.31
CA ARG A 231 -0.91 24.02 -30.39
C ARG A 231 -0.27 25.36 -30.74
N PHE A 232 0.96 25.61 -30.29
CA PHE A 232 1.68 26.87 -30.49
C PHE A 232 2.87 26.74 -31.44
N GLU A 233 3.00 25.59 -32.11
CA GLU A 233 3.92 25.34 -33.23
C GLU A 233 5.41 25.65 -32.97
N PHE A 234 5.91 25.34 -31.77
CA PHE A 234 7.35 25.45 -31.47
C PHE A 234 7.99 24.09 -31.20
N LYS A 235 9.22 23.89 -31.68
CA LYS A 235 9.94 22.61 -31.59
C LYS A 235 10.69 22.46 -30.28
N SER A 236 11.27 23.55 -29.77
CA SER A 236 12.12 23.50 -28.58
C SER A 236 11.89 24.67 -27.64
N TYR A 237 12.17 24.45 -26.35
CA TYR A 237 12.13 25.51 -25.34
C TYR A 237 13.12 26.65 -25.63
N LYS A 238 14.24 26.36 -26.29
CA LYS A 238 15.20 27.40 -26.73
C LYS A 238 14.62 28.29 -27.83
N GLU A 239 13.67 27.78 -28.60
CA GLU A 239 13.00 28.55 -29.64
C GLU A 239 12.10 29.63 -29.03
N LEU A 240 11.43 29.33 -27.91
CA LEU A 240 10.63 30.28 -27.14
C LEU A 240 11.44 31.46 -26.59
N GLN A 241 12.72 31.25 -26.27
CA GLN A 241 13.62 32.31 -25.80
C GLN A 241 13.95 33.33 -26.90
N ASN A 242 13.86 32.92 -28.17
CA ASN A 242 14.35 33.72 -29.31
C ASN A 242 13.22 34.21 -30.23
N GLN A 243 12.08 33.51 -30.27
CA GLN A 243 10.97 33.82 -31.17
C GLN A 243 9.79 34.45 -30.43
N ALA A 244 9.36 35.64 -30.89
CA ALA A 244 8.22 36.34 -30.32
C ALA A 244 6.85 35.76 -30.72
N MET A 245 6.76 35.02 -31.84
CA MET A 245 5.46 34.58 -32.38
C MET A 245 4.76 33.53 -31.48
N PRO A 246 5.40 32.44 -31.02
CA PRO A 246 4.74 31.49 -30.13
C PRO A 246 4.31 32.13 -28.81
N VAL A 247 5.12 33.05 -28.25
CA VAL A 247 4.80 33.80 -27.02
C VAL A 247 3.54 34.65 -27.22
N ARG A 248 3.40 35.33 -28.38
CA ARG A 248 2.19 36.09 -28.72
C ARG A 248 0.95 35.21 -28.86
N MET A 249 1.08 34.02 -29.45
CA MET A 249 -0.03 33.06 -29.58
C MET A 249 -0.47 32.52 -28.22
N ILE A 250 0.48 32.19 -27.34
CA ILE A 250 0.21 31.76 -25.97
C ILE A 250 -0.51 32.87 -25.22
N LYS A 251 0.02 34.10 -25.25
CA LYS A 251 -0.59 35.27 -24.61
C LYS A 251 -2.04 35.48 -25.05
N ARG A 252 -2.29 35.47 -26.36
CA ARG A 252 -3.65 35.62 -26.89
C ARG A 252 -4.60 34.55 -26.34
N LYS A 253 -4.14 33.30 -26.26
CA LYS A 253 -4.95 32.20 -25.75
C LYS A 253 -5.23 32.31 -24.25
N ILE A 254 -4.27 32.77 -23.45
CA ILE A 254 -4.46 33.07 -22.03
C ILE A 254 -5.54 34.13 -21.86
N ILE A 255 -5.46 35.24 -22.60
CA ILE A 255 -6.44 36.33 -22.51
C ILE A 255 -7.84 35.83 -22.88
N GLU A 256 -7.97 35.08 -23.98
CA GLU A 256 -9.25 34.49 -24.40
C GLU A 256 -9.85 33.60 -23.30
N TYR A 257 -9.04 32.71 -22.71
CA TYR A 257 -9.53 31.75 -21.71
C TYR A 257 -9.88 32.42 -20.38
N GLU A 258 -8.97 33.20 -19.81
CA GLU A 258 -9.18 33.85 -18.50
C GLU A 258 -10.32 34.88 -18.57
N SER A 259 -10.57 35.52 -19.71
CA SER A 259 -11.71 36.43 -19.87
C SER A 259 -13.07 35.70 -19.85
N GLU A 260 -13.12 34.44 -20.29
CA GLU A 260 -14.34 33.61 -20.35
C GLU A 260 -14.59 32.82 -19.05
N LYS A 261 -13.54 32.55 -18.26
CA LYS A 261 -13.57 31.73 -17.04
C LYS A 261 -14.42 32.32 -15.91
N PHE A 262 -14.42 33.65 -15.77
CA PHE A 262 -14.97 34.32 -14.58
C PHE A 262 -16.47 34.67 -14.70
N PRO A 263 -17.21 34.70 -13.57
CA PRO A 263 -18.64 35.01 -13.56
C PRO A 263 -18.94 36.43 -14.09
N VAL A 264 -20.14 36.64 -14.65
CA VAL A 264 -20.55 37.91 -15.28
C VAL A 264 -20.80 39.04 -14.27
N SER A 265 -21.26 38.71 -13.05
CA SER A 265 -21.60 39.71 -12.03
C SER A 265 -20.36 40.37 -11.41
N ILE A 266 -20.36 41.71 -11.31
CA ILE A 266 -19.31 42.48 -10.61
C ILE A 266 -19.19 42.04 -9.15
N HIS A 267 -20.32 41.73 -8.52
CA HIS A 267 -20.34 41.24 -7.14
C HIS A 267 -19.61 39.90 -6.99
N ALA A 268 -19.87 38.97 -7.91
CA ALA A 268 -19.18 37.68 -7.97
C ALA A 268 -17.67 37.85 -8.22
N LEU A 269 -17.26 38.77 -9.09
CA LEU A 269 -15.83 39.06 -9.32
C LEU A 269 -15.13 39.55 -8.05
N ARG A 270 -15.78 40.37 -7.22
CA ARG A 270 -15.20 40.83 -5.94
C ARG A 270 -15.00 39.68 -4.95
N ILE A 271 -15.92 38.72 -4.91
CA ILE A 271 -15.79 37.52 -4.08
C ILE A 271 -14.66 36.62 -4.58
N PHE A 272 -14.43 36.55 -5.89
CA PHE A 272 -13.27 35.85 -6.44
C PHE A 272 -11.94 36.49 -5.99
N ILE A 273 -11.87 37.82 -5.92
CA ILE A 273 -10.71 38.54 -5.37
C ILE A 273 -10.52 38.19 -3.89
N GLU A 274 -11.60 38.19 -3.10
CA GLU A 274 -11.54 37.79 -1.68
C GLU A 274 -11.04 36.33 -1.52
N GLY A 275 -11.55 35.41 -2.34
CA GLY A 275 -11.08 34.03 -2.40
C GLY A 275 -9.59 33.94 -2.74
N ASN A 276 -9.14 34.73 -3.72
CA ASN A 276 -7.73 34.83 -4.09
C ASN A 276 -6.85 35.38 -2.94
N THR A 277 -7.33 36.35 -2.17
CA THR A 277 -6.65 36.82 -0.95
C THR A 277 -6.55 35.74 0.12
N ILE A 278 -7.60 34.91 0.28
CA ILE A 278 -7.55 33.76 1.20
C ILE A 278 -6.53 32.71 0.70
N LYS A 279 -6.49 32.43 -0.62
CA LYS A 279 -5.47 31.56 -1.21
C LYS A 279 -4.06 32.09 -0.95
N GLU A 280 -3.82 33.38 -1.18
CA GLU A 280 -2.52 34.03 -0.96
C GLU A 280 -2.07 33.91 0.51
N ASN A 281 -2.93 34.27 1.47
CA ASN A 281 -2.62 34.12 2.90
C ASN A 281 -2.33 32.66 3.30
N LEU A 282 -3.03 31.69 2.70
CA LEU A 282 -2.75 30.27 2.95
C LEU A 282 -1.39 29.85 2.42
N VAL A 283 -1.02 30.32 1.24
CA VAL A 283 0.29 30.05 0.65
C VAL A 283 1.39 30.67 1.51
N ASP A 284 1.18 31.89 2.02
CA ASP A 284 2.12 32.55 2.94
C ASP A 284 2.32 31.74 4.23
N ILE A 285 1.24 31.24 4.85
CA ILE A 285 1.32 30.37 6.04
C ILE A 285 2.12 29.09 5.73
N ILE A 286 1.94 28.51 4.54
CA ILE A 286 2.68 27.33 4.11
C ILE A 286 4.17 27.67 3.90
N ASP A 287 4.48 28.81 3.29
CA ASP A 287 5.86 29.26 3.03
C ASP A 287 6.63 29.51 4.33
N GLU A 288 6.02 30.23 5.28
CA GLU A 288 6.56 30.41 6.63
C GLU A 288 6.89 29.05 7.27
N SER A 289 5.95 28.10 7.18
CA SER A 289 6.07 26.78 7.80
C SER A 289 7.11 25.86 7.11
N LEU A 290 7.52 26.14 5.87
CA LEU A 290 8.63 25.44 5.22
C LEU A 290 9.99 25.78 5.85
N THR A 291 10.10 26.97 6.46
CA THR A 291 11.36 27.47 7.04
C THR A 291 11.35 27.39 8.57
N GLU A 292 10.21 27.63 9.21
CA GLU A 292 10.08 27.62 10.66
C GLU A 292 9.93 26.20 11.24
N LYS A 293 10.37 26.03 12.50
CA LYS A 293 10.17 24.78 13.22
C LYS A 293 8.73 24.70 13.68
N ILE A 294 8.05 23.64 13.28
CA ILE A 294 6.63 23.45 13.54
C ILE A 294 6.37 22.12 14.25
N GLU A 295 5.37 22.14 15.12
CA GLU A 295 4.68 20.93 15.56
C GLU A 295 3.53 20.65 14.58
N TYR A 296 3.56 19.49 13.91
CA TYR A 296 2.67 19.20 12.78
C TYR A 296 1.18 19.31 13.13
N ASP A 297 0.76 18.77 14.28
CA ASP A 297 -0.66 18.83 14.69
C ASP A 297 -1.10 20.27 14.99
N SER A 298 -0.18 21.12 15.48
CA SER A 298 -0.43 22.55 15.67
C SER A 298 -0.55 23.28 14.32
N PHE A 299 0.29 22.93 13.35
CA PHE A 299 0.26 23.50 12.00
C PHE A 299 -1.03 23.16 11.25
N GLU A 300 -1.45 21.88 11.23
CA GLU A 300 -2.70 21.48 10.57
C GLU A 300 -3.90 22.18 11.24
N ASN A 301 -3.94 22.23 12.57
CA ASN A 301 -5.00 22.95 13.29
C ASN A 301 -4.99 24.47 13.02
N LYS A 302 -3.83 25.10 12.88
CA LYS A 302 -3.71 26.53 12.52
C LYS A 302 -4.33 26.82 11.16
N ILE A 303 -4.04 25.98 10.15
CA ILE A 303 -4.63 26.15 8.81
C ILE A 303 -6.13 25.86 8.81
N LEU A 304 -6.54 24.76 9.43
CA LEU A 304 -7.96 24.38 9.47
C LEU A 304 -8.79 25.44 10.21
N SER A 305 -8.29 25.98 11.33
CA SER A 305 -8.98 27.05 12.07
C SER A 305 -9.03 28.37 11.28
N PHE A 306 -7.95 28.74 10.59
CA PHE A 306 -7.94 29.91 9.72
C PHE A 306 -9.00 29.80 8.62
N LEU A 307 -9.02 28.70 7.86
CA LEU A 307 -10.00 28.47 6.81
C LEU A 307 -11.44 28.43 7.34
N LYS A 308 -11.67 27.74 8.46
CA LYS A 308 -12.99 27.71 9.10
C LYS A 308 -13.49 29.12 9.41
N SER A 309 -12.64 29.94 10.04
CA SER A 309 -13.01 31.30 10.42
C SER A 309 -13.44 32.14 9.22
N LYS A 310 -12.71 32.04 8.10
CA LYS A 310 -12.99 32.77 6.87
C LYS A 310 -14.26 32.28 6.16
N LEU A 311 -14.47 30.97 6.11
CA LEU A 311 -15.69 30.39 5.54
C LEU A 311 -16.93 30.73 6.38
N PHE A 312 -16.82 30.74 7.72
CA PHE A 312 -17.92 31.16 8.60
C PHE A 312 -18.23 32.66 8.47
N GLU A 313 -17.20 33.50 8.34
CA GLU A 313 -17.37 34.93 8.06
C GLU A 313 -18.20 35.15 6.78
N GLN A 314 -17.91 34.39 5.72
CA GLN A 314 -18.67 34.52 4.47
C GLN A 314 -20.10 33.99 4.57
N LEU A 315 -20.33 32.87 5.26
CA LEU A 315 -21.67 32.34 5.50
C LEU A 315 -22.56 33.32 6.27
N LYS A 316 -21.97 34.12 7.18
CA LYS A 316 -22.67 35.18 7.92
C LYS A 316 -23.03 36.39 7.06
N ASN A 317 -22.13 36.77 6.15
CA ASN A 317 -22.32 37.96 5.32
C ASN A 317 -23.37 37.71 4.22
N ASN A 318 -23.16 36.69 3.38
CA ASN A 318 -24.09 36.36 2.30
C ASN A 318 -23.94 34.89 1.85
N PRO A 319 -24.98 34.06 1.99
CA PRO A 319 -24.95 32.63 1.66
C PRO A 319 -24.76 32.35 0.17
N ASN A 320 -25.29 33.19 -0.72
CA ASN A 320 -25.12 32.99 -2.17
C ASN A 320 -23.68 33.24 -2.61
N ASP A 321 -22.97 34.09 -1.87
CA ASP A 321 -21.55 34.42 -2.13
C ASP A 321 -20.63 33.28 -1.71
N PHE A 322 -21.10 32.39 -0.84
CA PHE A 322 -20.38 31.19 -0.43
C PHE A 322 -20.08 30.26 -1.60
N ILE A 323 -21.00 30.13 -2.59
CA ILE A 323 -20.75 29.29 -3.77
C ILE A 323 -19.57 29.86 -4.57
N TYR A 324 -19.60 31.16 -4.85
CA TYR A 324 -18.55 31.83 -5.62
C TYR A 324 -17.20 31.78 -4.89
N LEU A 325 -17.22 31.88 -3.55
CA LEU A 325 -16.02 31.70 -2.74
C LEU A 325 -15.47 30.26 -2.86
N LEU A 326 -16.34 29.24 -2.75
CA LEU A 326 -15.91 27.84 -2.93
C LEU A 326 -15.41 27.56 -4.34
N GLN A 327 -16.02 28.16 -5.38
CA GLN A 327 -15.53 28.08 -6.75
C GLN A 327 -14.12 28.65 -6.89
N SER A 328 -13.84 29.81 -6.29
CA SER A 328 -12.51 30.43 -6.32
C SER A 328 -11.47 29.58 -5.56
N LEU A 329 -11.83 29.03 -4.40
CA LEU A 329 -10.93 28.27 -3.54
C LEU A 329 -10.62 26.85 -4.06
N LYS A 330 -11.58 26.17 -4.69
CA LYS A 330 -11.41 24.83 -5.28
C LYS A 330 -11.11 24.84 -6.77
N GLU A 331 -11.22 26.00 -7.42
CA GLU A 331 -11.09 26.17 -8.87
C GLU A 331 -11.97 25.19 -9.66
N SER A 332 -13.21 25.02 -9.19
CA SER A 332 -14.19 24.10 -9.77
C SER A 332 -15.34 24.86 -10.43
N SER A 333 -16.00 24.20 -11.39
CA SER A 333 -17.18 24.75 -12.05
C SER A 333 -18.36 24.91 -11.08
N PHE A 334 -19.34 25.72 -11.46
CA PHE A 334 -20.56 25.92 -10.66
C PHE A 334 -21.29 24.60 -10.40
N ASP A 335 -21.47 23.80 -11.44
CA ASP A 335 -22.20 22.54 -11.37
C ASP A 335 -21.52 21.52 -10.44
N GLU A 336 -20.18 21.50 -10.42
CA GLU A 336 -19.40 20.65 -9.51
C GLU A 336 -19.54 21.05 -8.05
N ILE A 337 -19.57 22.36 -7.75
CA ILE A 337 -19.76 22.85 -6.38
C ILE A 337 -21.20 22.56 -5.92
N ILE A 338 -22.20 22.78 -6.77
CA ILE A 338 -23.59 22.42 -6.46
C ILE A 338 -23.71 20.91 -6.22
N PHE A 339 -23.10 20.10 -7.07
CA PHE A 339 -23.09 18.66 -6.88
C PHE A 339 -22.37 18.25 -5.59
N LEU A 340 -21.26 18.89 -5.24
CA LEU A 340 -20.55 18.67 -3.97
C LEU A 340 -21.43 18.98 -2.77
N LEU A 341 -22.19 20.09 -2.81
CA LEU A 341 -23.11 20.47 -1.74
C LEU A 341 -24.28 19.46 -1.64
N ASN A 342 -24.89 19.09 -2.77
CA ASN A 342 -25.98 18.13 -2.84
C ASN A 342 -25.58 16.73 -2.34
N THR A 343 -24.41 16.22 -2.76
CA THR A 343 -23.89 14.91 -2.29
C THR A 343 -23.64 14.86 -0.79
N ARG A 344 -23.52 16.04 -0.15
CA ARG A 344 -23.35 16.19 1.29
C ARG A 344 -24.64 16.59 2.01
N GLY A 345 -25.79 16.57 1.34
CA GLY A 345 -27.11 16.81 1.92
C GLY A 345 -27.53 18.28 1.96
N VAL A 346 -26.81 19.17 1.28
CA VAL A 346 -27.12 20.60 1.17
C VAL A 346 -27.85 20.86 -0.14
N ASP A 347 -29.16 20.60 -0.17
CA ASP A 347 -29.99 20.85 -1.37
C ASP A 347 -30.36 22.33 -1.53
N ASP A 348 -30.27 23.10 -0.44
CA ASP A 348 -30.55 24.53 -0.40
C ASP A 348 -29.58 25.21 0.55
N ILE A 349 -28.84 26.19 0.03
CA ILE A 349 -27.83 26.95 0.77
C ILE A 349 -28.49 27.84 1.83
N LEU A 350 -29.76 28.20 1.64
CA LEU A 350 -30.52 28.95 2.63
C LEU A 350 -30.71 28.15 3.95
N LYS A 351 -30.54 26.83 3.93
CA LYS A 351 -30.55 26.00 5.15
C LYS A 351 -29.28 26.16 5.99
N ILE A 352 -28.19 26.65 5.43
CA ILE A 352 -26.90 26.87 6.13
C ILE A 352 -26.83 28.26 6.77
N VAL A 353 -27.79 29.13 6.47
CA VAL A 353 -27.79 30.52 6.89
C VAL A 353 -27.94 30.62 8.40
N ASN A 354 -27.04 31.40 9.02
CA ASN A 354 -26.96 31.61 10.47
C ASN A 354 -26.63 30.35 11.30
N ILE A 355 -26.05 29.31 10.69
CA ILE A 355 -25.44 28.21 11.47
C ILE A 355 -24.12 28.72 12.06
N ASP A 356 -24.16 29.05 13.34
CA ASP A 356 -22.99 29.37 14.16
C ASP A 356 -22.58 28.18 15.04
N GLU A 357 -21.32 28.12 15.47
CA GLU A 357 -20.83 27.13 16.43
C GLU A 357 -21.73 27.06 17.69
N ASP A 358 -22.21 28.21 18.17
CA ASP A 358 -23.17 28.31 19.28
C ASP A 358 -24.51 27.61 19.02
N VAL A 359 -25.01 27.65 17.78
CA VAL A 359 -26.26 27.00 17.40
C VAL A 359 -26.06 25.48 17.33
N ILE A 360 -24.92 25.04 16.77
CA ILE A 360 -24.55 23.62 16.69
C ILE A 360 -24.47 23.02 18.09
N GLU A 361 -23.80 23.70 19.03
CA GLU A 361 -23.68 23.23 20.42
C GLU A 361 -25.04 23.17 21.12
N LYS A 362 -25.88 24.21 20.98
CA LYS A 362 -27.23 24.23 21.56
C LYS A 362 -28.12 23.11 21.01
N VAL A 363 -28.04 22.82 19.71
CA VAL A 363 -28.76 21.72 19.08
C VAL A 363 -28.31 20.38 19.67
N LYS A 364 -26.99 20.13 19.74
CA LYS A 364 -26.45 18.89 20.32
C LYS A 364 -26.83 18.73 21.80
N MET A 365 -26.70 19.78 22.60
CA MET A 365 -27.10 19.77 24.01
C MET A 365 -28.60 19.50 24.18
N ASN A 366 -29.45 20.14 23.37
CA ASN A 366 -30.90 19.95 23.44
C ASN A 366 -31.30 18.54 22.97
N MET A 367 -30.64 17.96 21.97
CA MET A 367 -30.91 16.58 21.56
C MET A 367 -30.62 15.57 22.67
N VAL A 368 -29.49 15.74 23.38
CA VAL A 368 -29.17 14.92 24.56
C VAL A 368 -30.17 15.16 25.69
N ARG A 369 -30.48 16.43 25.99
CA ARG A 369 -31.40 16.84 27.06
C ARG A 369 -32.81 16.26 26.90
N TYR A 370 -33.30 16.20 25.67
CA TYR A 370 -34.66 15.74 25.35
C TYR A 370 -34.71 14.30 24.82
N ASN A 371 -33.58 13.58 24.80
CA ASN A 371 -33.45 12.22 24.28
C ASN A 371 -34.04 12.05 22.86
N ILE A 372 -33.69 12.98 21.97
CA ILE A 372 -34.08 12.93 20.55
C ILE A 372 -32.89 12.34 19.78
N HIS A 373 -33.12 11.27 19.03
CA HIS A 373 -32.12 10.66 18.16
C HIS A 373 -32.28 11.12 16.71
N GLU A 374 -31.20 11.03 15.91
CA GLU A 374 -31.24 11.36 14.47
C GLU A 374 -32.29 10.53 13.72
N GLN A 375 -32.48 9.26 14.11
CA GLN A 375 -33.51 8.38 13.56
C GLN A 375 -34.94 8.93 13.80
N ASP A 376 -35.20 9.59 14.94
CA ASP A 376 -36.49 10.20 15.23
C ASP A 376 -36.80 11.35 14.25
N LEU A 377 -35.77 12.13 13.88
CA LEU A 377 -35.90 13.22 12.90
C LEU A 377 -36.15 12.68 11.49
N ILE A 378 -35.49 11.58 11.12
CA ILE A 378 -35.70 10.91 9.81
C ILE A 378 -37.12 10.36 9.71
N LEU A 379 -37.64 9.72 10.78
CA LEU A 379 -39.01 9.20 10.84
C LEU A 379 -40.06 10.32 10.78
N LEU A 380 -39.76 11.50 11.34
CA LEU A 380 -40.64 12.66 11.25
C LEU A 380 -40.64 13.30 9.86
N ASN A 381 -39.50 13.25 9.15
CA ASN A 381 -39.32 13.85 7.83
C ASN A 381 -39.88 12.97 6.69
N ASP A 382 -39.89 11.64 6.85
CA ASP A 382 -40.37 10.70 5.83
C ASP A 382 -41.91 10.48 5.91
N PRO A 383 -42.71 10.92 4.92
CA PRO A 383 -44.15 10.79 4.97
C PRO A 383 -44.64 9.33 4.97
N GLU A 384 -43.88 8.37 4.43
CA GLU A 384 -44.27 6.95 4.43
C GLU A 384 -44.04 6.28 5.78
N ARG A 385 -43.02 6.72 6.53
CA ARG A 385 -42.63 6.16 7.83
C ARG A 385 -43.14 6.96 9.03
N ASN A 386 -43.70 8.14 8.80
CA ASN A 386 -44.24 8.98 9.86
C ASN A 386 -45.46 8.32 10.52
N LEU A 387 -45.30 7.95 11.80
CA LEU A 387 -46.32 7.25 12.58
C LEU A 387 -47.65 8.02 12.64
N LEU A 388 -47.62 9.35 12.66
CA LEU A 388 -48.84 10.16 12.66
C LEU A 388 -49.57 10.09 11.31
N TYR A 389 -48.84 10.07 10.20
CA TYR A 389 -49.43 9.97 8.88
C TYR A 389 -50.02 8.58 8.64
N GLN A 390 -49.30 7.52 9.02
CA GLN A 390 -49.80 6.15 8.97
C GLN A 390 -51.06 5.96 9.83
N THR A 391 -51.07 6.52 11.05
CA THR A 391 -52.24 6.45 11.95
C THR A 391 -53.42 7.23 11.37
N ASN A 392 -53.20 8.43 10.82
CA ASN A 392 -54.24 9.22 10.15
C ASN A 392 -54.82 8.50 8.92
N LYS A 393 -53.96 7.92 8.08
CA LYS A 393 -54.38 7.17 6.89
C LYS A 393 -55.22 5.95 7.28
N LEU A 394 -54.78 5.20 8.28
CA LEU A 394 -55.50 4.03 8.74
C LEU A 394 -56.83 4.41 9.42
N LEU A 395 -56.87 5.51 10.15
CA LEU A 395 -58.13 6.07 10.67
C LEU A 395 -59.08 6.50 9.55
N CYS A 396 -58.58 7.07 8.45
CA CYS A 396 -59.40 7.39 7.28
C CYS A 396 -59.90 6.14 6.53
N ASP A 397 -59.13 5.04 6.56
CA ASP A 397 -59.48 3.76 5.92
C ASP A 397 -60.48 2.91 6.75
N LEU A 398 -60.71 3.25 8.03
CA LEU A 398 -61.72 2.59 8.86
C LEU A 398 -63.14 3.01 8.44
N LYS A 399 -64.07 2.04 8.38
CA LYS A 399 -65.46 2.30 7.97
C LYS A 399 -66.14 3.28 8.92
N TYR A 400 -66.72 4.35 8.36
CA TYR A 400 -67.43 5.46 9.03
C TYR A 400 -68.38 5.06 10.20
N PRO A 401 -69.15 3.95 10.16
CA PRO A 401 -70.05 3.57 11.26
C PRO A 401 -69.33 3.22 12.56
N TYR A 402 -68.10 2.69 12.49
CA TYR A 402 -67.33 2.27 13.66
C TYR A 402 -66.73 3.47 14.41
N LEU A 403 -66.22 4.45 13.66
CA LEU A 403 -65.73 5.72 14.21
C LEU A 403 -66.85 6.56 14.83
N GLN A 404 -68.04 6.59 14.21
CA GLN A 404 -69.18 7.35 14.70
C GLN A 404 -69.72 6.83 16.04
N SER A 405 -69.63 5.52 16.29
CA SER A 405 -70.01 4.91 17.58
C SER A 405 -69.05 5.25 18.72
N ILE A 406 -67.78 5.53 18.39
CA ILE A 406 -66.73 5.91 19.36
C ILE A 406 -66.76 7.43 19.58
N ILE A 407 -66.86 8.23 18.50
CA ILE A 407 -66.91 9.69 18.55
C ILE A 407 -68.22 10.19 19.18
N GLY A 408 -69.36 9.53 18.90
CA GLY A 408 -70.65 9.86 19.50
C GLY A 408 -70.73 9.62 21.02
N SER A 409 -69.75 8.94 21.61
CA SER A 409 -69.62 8.77 23.06
C SER A 409 -68.75 9.85 23.73
N ILE A 410 -68.12 10.73 22.95
CA ILE A 410 -67.21 11.78 23.41
C ILE A 410 -67.82 13.13 23.00
N ASP A 411 -68.64 13.71 23.88
CA ASP A 411 -69.23 15.04 23.67
C ASP A 411 -68.10 16.08 23.51
N ASN A 412 -68.09 16.77 22.36
CA ASN A 412 -67.21 17.90 21.96
C ASN A 412 -65.90 17.58 21.20
N LEU A 413 -65.98 16.88 20.06
CA LEU A 413 -64.91 16.93 19.06
C LEU A 413 -65.49 17.27 17.68
N SER A 414 -65.50 18.56 17.34
CA SER A 414 -65.85 19.04 16.01
C SER A 414 -64.78 18.74 14.96
N ASP A 415 -63.54 18.47 15.38
CA ASP A 415 -62.43 18.06 14.49
C ASP A 415 -61.64 16.92 15.14
N VAL A 416 -61.55 15.77 14.45
CA VAL A 416 -60.78 14.59 14.88
C VAL A 416 -59.29 14.86 14.61
N ASN A 417 -58.63 15.59 15.51
CA ASN A 417 -57.18 15.71 15.48
C ASN A 417 -56.57 14.69 16.46
N ILE A 418 -55.84 13.70 15.93
CA ILE A 418 -55.17 12.63 16.69
C ILE A 418 -54.38 13.18 17.89
N ILE A 419 -53.75 14.34 17.73
CA ILE A 419 -52.93 15.00 18.75
C ILE A 419 -53.74 15.30 20.03
N ASN A 420 -55.04 15.58 19.92
CA ASN A 420 -55.93 15.87 21.05
C ASN A 420 -56.49 14.59 21.73
N LEU A 421 -56.43 13.45 21.04
CA LEU A 421 -56.99 12.17 21.49
C LEU A 421 -55.96 11.27 22.17
N ILE A 422 -54.68 11.40 21.82
CA ILE A 422 -53.59 10.54 22.29
C ILE A 422 -53.41 10.54 23.81
N TYR A 423 -53.71 11.66 24.50
CA TYR A 423 -53.53 11.82 25.94
C TYR A 423 -54.78 11.51 26.78
N ARG A 424 -55.89 11.07 26.17
CA ARG A 424 -57.12 10.70 26.88
C ARG A 424 -57.18 9.19 27.10
N ASP A 425 -57.29 8.76 28.35
CA ASP A 425 -57.34 7.34 28.76
C ASP A 425 -58.78 6.82 28.93
N GLU A 426 -59.67 7.11 27.98
CA GLU A 426 -61.07 6.66 28.07
C GLU A 426 -61.24 5.22 27.53
N ILE A 427 -62.11 4.43 28.16
CA ILE A 427 -62.41 3.02 27.81
C ILE A 427 -62.77 2.82 26.31
N PRO A 428 -63.54 3.71 25.63
CA PRO A 428 -63.85 3.57 24.21
C PRO A 428 -62.61 3.71 23.32
N LEU A 429 -61.65 4.56 23.73
CA LEU A 429 -60.41 4.80 22.99
C LEU A 429 -59.44 3.62 23.12
N GLN A 430 -59.44 2.87 24.22
CA GLN A 430 -58.60 1.66 24.37
C GLN A 430 -58.90 0.58 23.31
N LYS A 431 -60.16 0.44 22.89
CA LYS A 431 -60.55 -0.47 21.80
C LYS A 431 -60.08 0.02 20.43
N LEU A 432 -60.06 1.33 20.20
CA LEU A 432 -59.52 1.94 18.99
C LEU A 432 -58.01 1.75 18.93
N TRP A 433 -57.34 1.97 20.06
CA TRP A 433 -55.90 1.86 20.14
C TRP A 433 -55.38 0.43 19.96
N SER A 434 -55.97 -0.56 20.63
CA SER A 434 -55.59 -1.98 20.46
C SER A 434 -55.72 -2.45 18.99
N LEU A 435 -56.71 -1.94 18.26
CA LEU A 435 -56.88 -2.21 16.83
C LEU A 435 -55.81 -1.53 15.96
N LEU A 436 -55.35 -0.35 16.35
CA LEU A 436 -54.24 0.34 15.70
C LEU A 436 -52.91 -0.37 15.97
N GLU A 437 -52.68 -0.82 17.21
CA GLU A 437 -51.48 -1.58 17.60
C GLU A 437 -51.36 -2.90 16.81
N GLU A 438 -52.47 -3.64 16.66
CA GLU A 438 -52.50 -4.91 15.92
C GLU A 438 -52.23 -4.73 14.41
N ARG A 439 -52.64 -3.60 13.83
CA ARG A 439 -52.49 -3.35 12.38
C ARG A 439 -51.20 -2.66 11.98
N LEU A 440 -50.64 -1.82 12.85
CA LEU A 440 -49.43 -1.04 12.55
C LEU A 440 -48.17 -1.60 13.23
N GLY A 441 -48.32 -2.45 14.25
CA GLY A 441 -47.20 -3.12 14.91
C GLY A 441 -46.38 -2.25 15.88
N PHE A 442 -46.90 -1.09 16.30
CA PHE A 442 -46.30 -0.22 17.34
C PHE A 442 -47.30 0.08 18.46
N THR A 443 -46.82 0.39 19.66
CA THR A 443 -47.68 0.64 20.84
C THR A 443 -48.18 2.09 20.92
N ILE A 444 -49.26 2.34 21.65
CA ILE A 444 -49.76 3.70 21.96
C ILE A 444 -48.68 4.55 22.64
N ASN A 445 -47.87 3.92 23.49
CA ASN A 445 -46.81 4.62 24.20
C ASN A 445 -45.71 5.10 23.24
N ASP A 446 -45.40 4.33 22.20
CA ASP A 446 -44.48 4.74 21.13
C ASP A 446 -45.06 5.94 20.37
N LEU A 447 -46.36 5.95 20.08
CA LEU A 447 -47.05 7.08 19.45
C LEU A 447 -47.07 8.33 20.34
N ARG A 448 -47.30 8.17 21.66
CA ARG A 448 -47.24 9.24 22.66
C ARG A 448 -45.85 9.86 22.75
N GLU A 449 -44.82 9.02 22.78
CA GLU A 449 -43.43 9.45 22.79
C GLU A 449 -43.08 10.18 21.49
N PHE A 450 -43.50 9.65 20.34
CA PHE A 450 -43.29 10.27 19.04
C PHE A 450 -43.94 11.66 18.92
N VAL A 451 -45.17 11.83 19.41
CA VAL A 451 -45.84 13.14 19.45
C VAL A 451 -45.17 14.10 20.42
N ARG A 452 -44.75 13.63 21.59
CA ARG A 452 -44.01 14.44 22.56
C ARG A 452 -42.69 14.93 21.98
N LYS A 453 -41.92 14.06 21.32
CA LYS A 453 -40.67 14.43 20.63
C LYS A 453 -40.94 15.45 19.53
N LYS A 454 -41.99 15.27 18.72
CA LYS A 454 -42.40 16.24 17.69
C LYS A 454 -42.69 17.63 18.28
N GLN A 455 -43.48 17.70 19.36
CA GLN A 455 -43.81 18.97 20.03
C GLN A 455 -42.57 19.65 20.63
N ILE A 456 -41.65 18.87 21.20
CA ILE A 456 -40.38 19.39 21.70
C ILE A 456 -39.55 19.93 20.54
N ILE A 457 -39.51 19.23 19.40
CA ILE A 457 -38.77 19.69 18.21
C ILE A 457 -39.34 21.02 17.71
N GLU A 458 -40.65 21.12 17.56
CA GLU A 458 -41.30 22.36 17.13
C GLU A 458 -40.99 23.50 18.10
N LYS A 459 -41.15 23.28 19.41
CA LYS A 459 -40.92 24.33 20.42
C LYS A 459 -39.45 24.74 20.55
N VAL A 460 -38.55 23.78 20.73
CA VAL A 460 -37.15 24.06 21.09
C VAL A 460 -36.30 24.31 19.86
N PHE A 461 -36.56 23.65 18.74
CA PHE A 461 -35.70 23.76 17.56
C PHE A 461 -36.27 24.73 16.54
N PHE A 462 -37.58 24.74 16.28
CA PHE A 462 -38.15 25.69 15.33
C PHE A 462 -38.42 27.07 15.93
N TYR A 463 -38.98 27.15 17.15
CA TYR A 463 -39.25 28.45 17.78
C TYR A 463 -38.04 29.02 18.54
N ASP A 464 -37.38 28.26 19.43
CA ASP A 464 -36.29 28.83 20.26
C ASP A 464 -34.98 29.01 19.47
N LEU A 465 -34.71 28.14 18.48
CA LEU A 465 -33.48 28.17 17.67
C LEU A 465 -33.70 28.68 16.22
N ASN A 466 -34.93 29.07 15.85
CA ASN A 466 -35.29 29.56 14.51
C ASN A 466 -34.90 28.62 13.35
N LEU A 467 -34.93 27.30 13.56
CA LEU A 467 -34.67 26.33 12.49
C LEU A 467 -35.94 26.10 11.66
N SER A 468 -35.78 25.98 10.34
CA SER A 468 -36.90 25.97 9.39
C SER A 468 -37.48 24.58 9.13
N ASN A 469 -36.68 23.51 9.21
CA ASN A 469 -37.12 22.16 8.87
C ASN A 469 -36.28 21.06 9.56
N TYR A 470 -36.80 19.83 9.57
CA TYR A 470 -36.11 18.66 10.15
C TYR A 470 -34.79 18.35 9.42
N SER A 471 -34.73 18.56 8.10
CA SER A 471 -33.51 18.37 7.31
C SER A 471 -32.37 19.31 7.72
N GLN A 472 -32.69 20.52 8.15
CA GLN A 472 -31.74 21.51 8.64
C GLN A 472 -31.17 21.07 10.00
N ILE A 473 -31.97 20.46 10.87
CA ILE A 473 -31.49 19.88 12.14
C ILE A 473 -30.52 18.72 11.86
N ILE A 474 -30.88 17.82 10.94
CA ILE A 474 -30.01 16.69 10.53
C ILE A 474 -28.70 17.21 9.92
N LEU A 475 -28.78 18.24 9.09
CA LEU A 475 -27.62 18.89 8.50
C LEU A 475 -26.74 19.53 9.58
N ILE A 476 -27.32 20.22 10.58
CA ILE A 476 -26.60 20.84 11.70
C ILE A 476 -25.84 19.79 12.52
N LEU A 477 -26.43 18.61 12.75
CA LEU A 477 -25.75 17.52 13.49
C LEU A 477 -24.48 17.05 12.79
N ASN A 478 -24.55 16.94 11.47
CA ASN A 478 -23.45 16.51 10.62
C ASN A 478 -22.61 17.69 10.09
N PHE A 479 -22.91 18.91 10.51
CA PHE A 479 -22.33 20.12 9.93
C PHE A 479 -20.84 20.24 10.21
N ASP A 480 -20.40 19.91 11.44
CA ASP A 480 -18.98 19.94 11.77
C ASP A 480 -18.18 18.98 10.88
N GLU A 481 -18.69 17.77 10.65
CA GLU A 481 -18.02 16.80 9.79
C GLU A 481 -18.00 17.27 8.34
N PHE A 482 -19.14 17.76 7.84
CA PHE A 482 -19.27 18.35 6.53
C PHE A 482 -18.28 19.51 6.30
N PHE A 483 -18.26 20.47 7.22
CA PHE A 483 -17.46 21.68 7.10
C PHE A 483 -15.96 21.38 7.26
N ASN A 484 -15.60 20.50 8.20
CA ASN A 484 -14.24 19.98 8.32
C ASN A 484 -13.75 19.33 7.02
N ASN A 485 -14.62 18.58 6.34
CA ASN A 485 -14.27 17.93 5.07
C ASN A 485 -14.08 18.96 3.95
N ILE A 486 -14.93 19.99 3.85
CA ILE A 486 -14.75 21.07 2.86
C ILE A 486 -13.43 21.81 3.10
N VAL A 487 -13.16 22.19 4.35
CA VAL A 487 -11.92 22.88 4.73
C VAL A 487 -10.70 22.04 4.38
N LYS A 488 -10.72 20.74 4.72
CA LYS A 488 -9.65 19.81 4.36
C LYS A 488 -9.50 19.70 2.85
N ASP A 489 -10.58 19.58 2.09
CA ASP A 489 -10.49 19.50 0.64
C ASP A 489 -9.83 20.75 0.02
N ILE A 490 -10.17 21.95 0.51
CA ILE A 490 -9.58 23.23 0.04
C ILE A 490 -8.08 23.25 0.36
N TYR A 491 -7.72 22.95 1.60
CA TYR A 491 -6.32 22.88 2.02
C TYR A 491 -5.51 21.89 1.17
N LEU A 492 -6.03 20.67 0.98
CA LEU A 492 -5.33 19.64 0.21
C LEU A 492 -5.25 20.00 -1.27
N HIS A 493 -6.26 20.69 -1.83
CA HIS A 493 -6.21 21.18 -3.20
C HIS A 493 -5.07 22.21 -3.40
N ILE A 494 -4.99 23.22 -2.54
CA ILE A 494 -3.91 24.23 -2.61
C ILE A 494 -2.55 23.57 -2.39
N LEU A 495 -2.43 22.68 -1.40
CA LEU A 495 -1.20 21.95 -1.14
C LEU A 495 -0.80 21.07 -2.34
N SER A 496 -1.76 20.49 -3.06
CA SER A 496 -1.48 19.66 -4.24
C SER A 496 -0.75 20.45 -5.35
N LYS A 497 -1.00 21.76 -5.46
CA LYS A 497 -0.31 22.63 -6.41
C LYS A 497 1.15 22.91 -6.03
N ILE A 498 1.48 22.84 -4.73
CA ILE A 498 2.83 23.03 -4.16
C ILE A 498 3.62 21.70 -4.10
N LEU A 499 2.95 20.56 -4.30
CA LEU A 499 3.55 19.23 -4.25
C LEU A 499 3.63 18.54 -5.62
N ARG A 500 3.57 19.28 -6.73
CA ARG A 500 3.57 18.70 -8.08
C ARG A 500 4.89 18.02 -8.39
N GLN A 501 6.02 18.74 -8.27
CA GLN A 501 7.34 18.16 -8.50
C GLN A 501 7.67 17.07 -7.48
N TYR A 502 7.29 17.27 -6.22
CA TYR A 502 7.43 16.26 -5.18
C TYR A 502 6.77 14.94 -5.59
N SER A 503 5.55 15.00 -6.15
CA SER A 503 4.81 13.82 -6.59
C SER A 503 5.40 13.19 -7.86
N ARG A 504 5.85 14.00 -8.82
CA ARG A 504 6.55 13.51 -10.02
C ARG A 504 7.78 12.69 -9.67
N ILE A 505 8.58 13.12 -8.68
CA ILE A 505 9.76 12.38 -8.24
C ILE A 505 9.35 11.02 -7.66
N ILE A 506 8.30 10.96 -6.83
CA ILE A 506 7.79 9.71 -6.26
C ILE A 506 7.25 8.76 -7.35
N GLU A 507 6.51 9.32 -8.31
CA GLU A 507 6.03 8.56 -9.46
C GLU A 507 7.19 8.01 -10.30
N LEU A 508 8.29 8.74 -10.45
CA LEU A 508 9.49 8.25 -11.15
C LEU A 508 10.16 7.08 -10.42
N TYR A 509 10.26 7.14 -9.10
CA TYR A 509 10.75 6.03 -8.29
C TYR A 509 9.92 4.76 -8.53
N ASN A 510 8.59 4.90 -8.54
CA ASN A 510 7.67 3.80 -8.81
C ASN A 510 7.83 3.27 -10.25
N LYS A 511 7.85 4.16 -11.25
CA LYS A 511 7.93 3.82 -12.67
C LYS A 511 9.22 3.06 -13.01
N VAL A 512 10.37 3.52 -12.52
CA VAL A 512 11.65 2.82 -12.72
C VAL A 512 11.72 1.50 -11.95
N THR A 513 11.07 1.41 -10.78
CA THR A 513 10.98 0.15 -10.02
C THR A 513 10.12 -0.90 -10.74
N ASN A 514 9.02 -0.48 -11.37
CA ASN A 514 8.21 -1.36 -12.20
C ASN A 514 8.98 -1.83 -13.44
N ASP A 515 9.73 -0.92 -14.09
CA ASP A 515 10.62 -1.25 -15.19
C ASP A 515 11.68 -2.29 -14.80
N LYS A 516 12.29 -2.15 -13.62
CA LYS A 516 13.21 -3.15 -13.07
C LYS A 516 12.55 -4.54 -12.98
N GLY A 517 11.30 -4.62 -12.55
CA GLY A 517 10.54 -5.87 -12.52
C GLY A 517 10.39 -6.49 -13.90
N LEU A 518 10.09 -5.68 -14.92
CA LEU A 518 10.00 -6.13 -16.31
C LEU A 518 11.36 -6.58 -16.87
N TYR A 519 12.44 -5.86 -16.54
CA TYR A 519 13.80 -6.23 -16.95
C TYR A 519 14.21 -7.57 -16.35
N LEU A 520 13.91 -7.82 -15.07
CA LEU A 520 14.16 -9.12 -14.45
C LEU A 520 13.38 -10.25 -15.16
N LEU A 521 12.11 -10.02 -15.49
CA LEU A 521 11.31 -10.99 -16.24
C LEU A 521 11.91 -11.26 -17.64
N ALA A 522 12.38 -10.22 -18.32
CA ALA A 522 13.05 -10.36 -19.62
C ALA A 522 14.36 -11.16 -19.49
N LEU A 523 15.22 -10.82 -18.54
CA LEU A 523 16.46 -11.54 -18.26
C LEU A 523 16.21 -13.02 -17.91
N THR A 524 15.18 -13.31 -17.12
CA THR A 524 14.82 -14.71 -16.80
C THR A 524 14.37 -15.50 -18.03
N LYS A 525 13.72 -14.84 -19.00
CA LYS A 525 13.36 -15.49 -20.27
C LYS A 525 14.57 -15.73 -21.16
N ILE A 526 15.49 -14.76 -21.23
CA ILE A 526 16.75 -14.87 -21.99
C ILE A 526 17.55 -16.09 -21.51
N GLU A 527 17.61 -16.33 -20.19
CA GLU A 527 18.36 -17.45 -19.60
C GLU A 527 17.59 -18.78 -19.58
N GLY A 528 16.26 -18.74 -19.47
CA GLY A 528 15.43 -19.92 -19.19
C GLY A 528 15.09 -20.80 -20.39
N THR A 529 15.33 -20.33 -21.61
CA THR A 529 15.06 -21.07 -22.85
C THR A 529 16.35 -21.66 -23.41
N LEU A 530 16.57 -22.96 -23.19
CA LEU A 530 17.61 -23.76 -23.87
C LEU A 530 17.50 -23.76 -25.41
N GLU A 531 16.41 -23.21 -25.96
CA GLU A 531 16.07 -23.16 -27.39
C GLU A 531 15.76 -21.74 -27.91
N SER A 532 16.04 -20.65 -27.17
CA SER A 532 15.85 -19.31 -27.76
C SER A 532 16.93 -19.03 -28.82
N GLU A 533 16.50 -18.78 -30.05
CA GLU A 533 17.37 -18.30 -31.11
C GLU A 533 18.04 -16.97 -30.68
N GLU A 534 19.31 -16.78 -31.03
CA GLU A 534 20.14 -15.64 -30.60
C GLU A 534 19.47 -14.27 -30.87
N TRP A 535 18.67 -14.16 -31.94
CA TRP A 535 17.93 -12.95 -32.27
C TRP A 535 16.86 -12.58 -31.24
N VAL A 536 16.27 -13.54 -30.52
CA VAL A 536 15.26 -13.30 -29.48
C VAL A 536 15.90 -12.57 -28.29
N ASN A 537 17.12 -12.97 -27.94
CA ASN A 537 17.88 -12.35 -26.86
C ASN A 537 18.25 -10.90 -27.21
N ILE A 538 18.76 -10.69 -28.43
CA ILE A 538 19.07 -9.36 -28.96
C ILE A 538 17.81 -8.48 -28.97
N LYS A 539 16.66 -9.03 -29.37
CA LYS A 539 15.39 -8.29 -29.38
C LYS A 539 14.96 -7.85 -27.99
N PHE A 540 15.03 -8.72 -26.98
CA PHE A 540 14.68 -8.33 -25.61
C PHE A 540 15.64 -7.29 -25.04
N GLU A 541 16.94 -7.42 -25.31
CA GLU A 541 17.94 -6.44 -24.90
C GLU A 541 17.67 -5.07 -25.54
N GLU A 542 17.39 -5.04 -26.84
CA GLU A 542 17.03 -3.82 -27.58
C GLU A 542 15.75 -3.16 -27.01
N LEU A 543 14.75 -3.95 -26.65
CA LEU A 543 13.53 -3.44 -26.03
C LEU A 543 13.80 -2.82 -24.64
N ILE A 544 14.68 -3.44 -23.84
CA ILE A 544 15.10 -2.89 -22.55
C ILE A 544 15.84 -1.56 -22.76
N ILE A 545 16.78 -1.49 -23.71
CA ILE A 545 17.56 -0.29 -24.01
C ILE A 545 16.65 0.86 -24.45
N ASN A 546 15.74 0.59 -25.39
CA ASN A 546 14.77 1.59 -25.85
C ASN A 546 13.90 2.10 -24.69
N ARG A 547 13.51 1.23 -23.77
CA ARG A 547 12.76 1.63 -22.58
C ARG A 547 13.59 2.49 -21.62
N ILE A 548 14.86 2.14 -21.37
CA ILE A 548 15.78 2.97 -20.57
C ILE A 548 15.98 4.34 -21.23
N MET A 549 16.12 4.42 -22.55
CA MET A 549 16.24 5.70 -23.25
C MET A 549 14.99 6.57 -23.07
N LYS A 550 13.79 6.01 -23.16
CA LYS A 550 12.55 6.74 -22.81
C LYS A 550 12.59 7.27 -21.37
N ARG A 551 13.07 6.46 -20.41
CA ARG A 551 13.25 6.91 -19.01
C ARG A 551 14.28 8.04 -18.90
N GLN A 552 15.39 7.97 -19.64
CA GLN A 552 16.40 9.04 -19.67
C GLN A 552 15.78 10.36 -20.16
N GLU A 553 14.97 10.33 -21.22
CA GLU A 553 14.28 11.52 -21.75
C GLU A 553 13.36 12.16 -20.71
N GLU A 554 12.53 11.35 -20.04
CA GLU A 554 11.63 11.81 -18.99
C GLU A 554 12.39 12.40 -17.79
N LEU A 555 13.45 11.72 -17.32
CA LEU A 555 14.28 12.18 -16.21
C LEU A 555 15.04 13.48 -16.53
N VAL A 556 15.49 13.66 -17.78
CA VAL A 556 16.13 14.92 -18.23
C VAL A 556 15.16 16.09 -18.11
N ILE A 557 13.88 15.88 -18.42
CA ILE A 557 12.83 16.89 -18.29
C ILE A 557 12.56 17.15 -16.80
N VAL A 558 12.19 16.13 -16.03
CA VAL A 558 11.74 16.29 -14.63
C VAL A 558 12.86 16.83 -13.72
N PHE A 559 14.11 16.39 -13.89
CA PHE A 559 15.23 16.91 -13.08
C PHE A 559 15.86 18.19 -13.67
N SER A 560 15.39 18.66 -14.83
CA SER A 560 16.02 19.73 -15.61
C SER A 560 17.52 19.49 -15.81
N ALA A 561 17.87 18.25 -16.15
CA ALA A 561 19.22 17.69 -16.07
C ALA A 561 19.93 17.62 -17.44
N ARG A 562 19.75 18.62 -18.32
CA ARG A 562 20.27 18.61 -19.71
C ARG A 562 21.78 18.36 -19.83
N ASN A 563 22.56 18.76 -18.84
CA ASN A 563 24.02 18.58 -18.80
C ASN A 563 24.47 17.66 -17.65
N GLN A 564 23.54 16.97 -16.96
CA GLN A 564 23.85 16.17 -15.77
C GLN A 564 23.72 14.68 -16.10
N VAL A 565 24.62 14.20 -16.97
CA VAL A 565 24.64 12.82 -17.50
C VAL A 565 24.60 11.77 -16.39
N PHE A 566 25.45 11.93 -15.38
CA PHE A 566 25.56 10.96 -14.29
C PHE A 566 24.41 11.02 -13.29
N LEU A 567 23.69 12.14 -13.17
CA LEU A 567 22.53 12.21 -12.29
C LEU A 567 21.40 11.35 -12.84
N VAL A 568 21.07 11.53 -14.13
CA VAL A 568 19.99 10.79 -14.81
C VAL A 568 20.29 9.30 -14.81
N ASN A 569 21.47 8.92 -15.29
CA ASN A 569 21.84 7.50 -15.41
C ASN A 569 22.17 6.86 -14.05
N GLY A 570 22.70 7.64 -13.11
CA GLY A 570 22.94 7.20 -11.74
C GLY A 570 21.64 6.91 -10.99
N PHE A 571 20.56 7.65 -11.25
CA PHE A 571 19.23 7.41 -10.69
C PHE A 571 18.60 6.11 -11.19
N ILE A 572 18.70 5.83 -12.49
CA ILE A 572 18.25 4.55 -13.03
C ILE A 572 19.08 3.41 -12.42
N LEU A 573 20.41 3.58 -12.39
CA LEU A 573 21.32 2.56 -11.86
C LEU A 573 21.10 2.27 -10.37
N SER A 574 20.86 3.30 -9.55
CA SER A 574 20.65 3.14 -8.10
C SER A 574 19.44 2.25 -7.80
N LEU A 575 18.37 2.42 -8.57
CA LEU A 575 17.16 1.59 -8.43
C LEU A 575 17.37 0.18 -8.98
N LEU A 576 18.09 0.02 -10.09
CA LEU A 576 18.43 -1.30 -10.62
C LEU A 576 19.30 -2.10 -9.62
N LEU A 577 20.32 -1.48 -9.04
CA LEU A 577 21.30 -2.14 -8.16
C LEU A 577 20.93 -2.13 -6.66
N ASN A 578 19.86 -1.43 -6.24
CA ASN A 578 19.54 -1.19 -4.83
C ASN A 578 20.70 -0.55 -4.03
N LYS A 579 21.35 0.45 -4.63
CA LYS A 579 22.47 1.22 -4.04
C LYS A 579 22.08 2.68 -3.88
N SER A 580 22.88 3.45 -3.15
CA SER A 580 22.69 4.90 -3.07
C SER A 580 22.96 5.59 -4.41
N LEU A 581 22.20 6.65 -4.67
CA LEU A 581 22.34 7.50 -5.85
C LEU A 581 23.74 8.12 -5.90
N LYS A 582 24.28 8.55 -4.76
CA LYS A 582 25.64 9.10 -4.68
C LYS A 582 26.70 8.06 -5.04
N GLU A 583 26.54 6.82 -4.57
CA GLU A 583 27.43 5.71 -4.94
C GLU A 583 27.31 5.38 -6.44
N CYS A 584 26.12 5.38 -7.01
CA CYS A 584 25.95 5.09 -8.44
C CYS A 584 26.52 6.19 -9.33
N ILE A 585 26.39 7.46 -8.92
CA ILE A 585 27.02 8.60 -9.59
C ILE A 585 28.55 8.46 -9.55
N SER A 586 29.13 8.06 -8.42
CA SER A 586 30.59 7.86 -8.33
C SER A 586 31.03 6.62 -9.11
N GLU A 587 30.23 5.56 -9.12
CA GLU A 587 30.46 4.34 -9.90
C GLU A 587 30.57 4.65 -11.39
N LEU A 588 29.60 5.38 -11.96
CA LEU A 588 29.61 5.76 -13.37
C LEU A 588 30.78 6.69 -13.76
N LYS A 589 31.29 7.48 -12.82
CA LYS A 589 32.45 8.37 -13.03
C LYS A 589 33.79 7.63 -13.00
N THR A 590 33.91 6.64 -12.13
CA THR A 590 35.21 6.07 -11.74
C THR A 590 35.44 4.68 -12.31
N GLN A 591 34.39 3.88 -12.47
CA GLN A 591 34.53 2.52 -12.97
C GLN A 591 34.61 2.49 -14.50
N PRO A 592 35.32 1.50 -15.06
CA PRO A 592 35.33 1.28 -16.50
C PRO A 592 33.91 0.97 -16.99
N SER A 593 33.59 1.46 -18.18
CA SER A 593 32.31 1.16 -18.83
C SER A 593 32.41 -0.12 -19.64
N ASN A 594 31.34 -0.91 -19.62
CA ASN A 594 31.19 -2.12 -20.41
C ASN A 594 31.04 -1.84 -21.92
N ILE A 595 30.89 -0.57 -22.34
CA ILE A 595 30.87 -0.19 -23.77
C ILE A 595 32.22 -0.45 -24.43
N PHE A 596 33.31 -0.26 -23.70
CA PHE A 596 34.68 -0.37 -24.22
C PHE A 596 35.21 -1.81 -24.27
N GLY A 597 34.35 -2.79 -23.98
CA GLY A 597 34.70 -4.20 -23.84
C GLY A 597 35.64 -4.46 -22.65
N ASP A 598 36.12 -5.69 -22.54
CA ASP A 598 37.05 -6.09 -21.47
C ASP A 598 38.50 -5.61 -21.73
N ASP A 599 38.82 -5.20 -22.97
CA ASP A 599 40.17 -4.88 -23.40
C ASP A 599 40.64 -3.46 -23.05
N THR A 600 39.71 -2.51 -22.82
CA THR A 600 40.07 -1.12 -22.48
C THR A 600 39.33 -0.60 -21.24
N GLN A 601 40.07 -0.41 -20.14
CA GLN A 601 39.56 0.09 -18.86
C GLN A 601 39.41 1.62 -18.87
N LEU A 602 38.50 2.14 -19.70
CA LEU A 602 38.20 3.56 -19.77
C LEU A 602 36.87 3.88 -19.07
N SER A 603 36.85 4.94 -18.27
CA SER A 603 35.64 5.49 -17.70
C SER A 603 34.93 6.45 -18.66
N LEU A 604 33.65 6.67 -18.43
CA LEU A 604 32.83 7.57 -19.24
C LEU A 604 33.19 9.03 -18.96
N LYS A 605 33.40 9.81 -20.02
CA LYS A 605 33.58 11.27 -19.91
C LYS A 605 32.25 11.96 -20.10
N ALA A 606 31.77 12.67 -19.06
CA ALA A 606 30.51 13.40 -19.09
C ALA A 606 30.41 14.40 -20.25
N ASP A 607 31.52 15.06 -20.59
CA ASP A 607 31.52 16.14 -21.59
C ASP A 607 31.29 15.64 -23.02
N LEU A 608 31.45 14.34 -23.27
CA LEU A 608 31.36 13.74 -24.60
C LEU A 608 30.02 13.06 -24.86
N ILE A 609 29.15 12.94 -23.85
CA ILE A 609 27.98 12.07 -23.92
C ILE A 609 26.73 12.82 -23.47
N SER A 610 25.66 12.72 -24.24
CA SER A 610 24.34 13.23 -23.85
C SER A 610 23.77 12.39 -22.69
N PRO A 611 23.03 13.00 -21.73
CA PRO A 611 22.31 12.25 -20.69
C PRO A 611 21.36 11.19 -21.26
N VAL A 612 20.78 11.47 -22.44
CA VAL A 612 20.02 10.50 -23.25
C VAL A 612 20.99 9.91 -24.27
N SER A 613 21.31 8.64 -24.12
CA SER A 613 22.27 7.94 -24.99
C SER A 613 22.05 6.44 -24.95
N TYR A 614 22.00 5.85 -26.15
CA TYR A 614 21.95 4.40 -26.34
C TYR A 614 23.15 3.71 -25.65
N CYS A 615 24.35 4.27 -25.79
CA CYS A 615 25.56 3.69 -25.20
C CYS A 615 25.46 3.60 -23.68
N LEU A 616 24.95 4.65 -23.02
CA LEU A 616 24.75 4.65 -21.57
C LEU A 616 23.67 3.66 -21.16
N ALA A 617 22.56 3.60 -21.91
CA ALA A 617 21.50 2.63 -21.66
C ALA A 617 22.04 1.19 -21.74
N TYR A 618 22.85 0.87 -22.75
CA TYR A 618 23.55 -0.41 -22.87
C TYR A 618 24.49 -0.69 -21.68
N ASP A 619 25.30 0.29 -21.25
CA ASP A 619 26.18 0.13 -20.07
C ASP A 619 25.38 -0.22 -18.80
N LEU A 620 24.24 0.44 -18.60
CA LEU A 620 23.35 0.20 -17.47
C LEU A 620 22.77 -1.22 -17.48
N VAL A 621 22.33 -1.71 -18.65
CA VAL A 621 21.84 -3.10 -18.81
C VAL A 621 22.94 -4.09 -18.45
N LYS A 622 24.15 -3.93 -18.98
CA LYS A 622 25.27 -4.84 -18.71
C LYS A 622 25.70 -4.82 -17.24
N ARG A 623 25.67 -3.66 -16.58
CA ARG A 623 25.90 -3.57 -15.12
C ARG A 623 24.82 -4.31 -14.34
N PHE A 624 23.57 -4.20 -14.77
CA PHE A 624 22.43 -4.86 -14.12
C PHE A 624 22.47 -6.38 -14.32
N GLU A 625 22.83 -6.88 -15.50
CA GLU A 625 23.07 -8.30 -15.77
C GLU A 625 24.13 -8.88 -14.82
N LYS A 626 25.32 -8.25 -14.77
CA LYS A 626 26.42 -8.65 -13.87
C LYS A 626 26.00 -8.64 -12.40
N PHE A 627 25.12 -7.71 -12.00
CA PHE A 627 24.59 -7.67 -10.64
C PHE A 627 23.62 -8.82 -10.36
N ASN A 628 22.72 -9.13 -11.30
CA ASN A 628 21.77 -10.22 -11.17
C ASN A 628 22.47 -11.58 -11.12
N GLU A 629 23.50 -11.79 -11.94
CA GLU A 629 24.36 -12.98 -11.89
C GLU A 629 25.01 -13.16 -10.52
N LYS A 630 25.62 -12.10 -9.97
CA LYS A 630 26.18 -12.12 -8.60
C LYS A 630 25.12 -12.42 -7.56
N GLY A 631 23.92 -11.88 -7.71
CA GLY A 631 22.78 -12.16 -6.82
C GLY A 631 22.40 -13.65 -6.83
N LYS A 632 22.31 -14.26 -8.00
CA LYS A 632 22.01 -15.70 -8.17
C LYS A 632 23.08 -16.57 -7.54
N SER A 633 24.36 -16.28 -7.77
CA SER A 633 25.48 -17.02 -7.17
C SER A 633 25.43 -16.99 -5.65
N LYS A 634 25.18 -15.81 -5.06
CA LYS A 634 24.99 -15.66 -3.60
C LYS A 634 23.83 -16.52 -3.08
N VAL A 635 22.69 -16.58 -3.80
CA VAL A 635 21.53 -17.39 -3.39
C VAL A 635 21.86 -18.89 -3.44
N ILE A 636 22.56 -19.35 -4.48
CA ILE A 636 23.01 -20.74 -4.61
C ILE A 636 23.93 -21.12 -3.44
N GLU A 637 24.93 -20.29 -3.13
CA GLU A 637 25.83 -20.50 -1.98
C GLU A 637 25.06 -20.62 -0.64
N VAL A 638 24.00 -19.81 -0.45
CA VAL A 638 23.17 -19.85 0.76
C VAL A 638 22.39 -21.16 0.83
N ILE A 639 21.80 -21.61 -0.28
CA ILE A 639 21.07 -22.88 -0.35
C ILE A 639 22.01 -24.03 -0.01
N GLU A 640 23.19 -24.08 -0.64
CA GLU A 640 24.21 -25.10 -0.34
C GLU A 640 24.65 -25.08 1.13
N ASN A 641 24.84 -23.90 1.72
CA ASN A 641 25.21 -23.77 3.12
C ASN A 641 24.10 -24.24 4.07
N VAL A 642 22.83 -23.99 3.74
CA VAL A 642 21.68 -24.49 4.50
C VAL A 642 21.58 -26.01 4.38
N GLU A 643 21.83 -26.57 3.20
CA GLU A 643 21.86 -28.01 2.99
C GLU A 643 23.00 -28.69 3.74
N LYS A 644 24.22 -28.14 3.69
CA LYS A 644 25.37 -28.60 4.49
C LYS A 644 25.05 -28.60 5.98
N LYS A 645 24.43 -27.53 6.50
CA LYS A 645 23.99 -27.46 7.91
C LYS A 645 22.92 -28.50 8.25
N LYS A 646 21.99 -28.81 7.34
CA LYS A 646 20.99 -29.88 7.53
C LYS A 646 21.65 -31.25 7.53
N GLN A 647 22.61 -31.50 6.64
CA GLN A 647 23.38 -32.75 6.58
C GLN A 647 24.21 -32.94 7.86
N GLU A 648 24.91 -31.91 8.33
CA GLU A 648 25.70 -31.97 9.56
C GLU A 648 24.81 -32.24 10.79
N LYS A 649 23.64 -31.60 10.89
CA LYS A 649 22.65 -31.91 11.94
C LYS A 649 22.18 -33.36 11.88
N ARG A 650 21.94 -33.91 10.68
CA ARG A 650 21.59 -35.32 10.50
C ARG A 650 22.73 -36.24 10.94
N ARG A 651 23.99 -35.89 10.64
CA ARG A 651 25.17 -36.66 11.07
C ARG A 651 25.30 -36.69 12.60
N ILE A 652 25.19 -35.53 13.24
CA ILE A 652 25.27 -35.40 14.71
C ILE A 652 24.13 -36.18 15.41
N ILE A 653 22.92 -36.17 14.85
CA ILE A 653 21.80 -36.97 15.37
C ILE A 653 22.11 -38.48 15.25
N ARG A 654 22.69 -38.92 14.13
CA ARG A 654 23.09 -40.31 13.91
C ARG A 654 24.19 -40.76 14.87
N GLU A 655 25.24 -39.96 15.04
CA GLU A 655 26.34 -40.23 15.99
C GLU A 655 25.81 -40.40 17.43
N LYS A 656 24.88 -39.52 17.86
CA LYS A 656 24.23 -39.63 19.19
C LYS A 656 23.32 -40.87 19.32
N GLN A 657 22.70 -41.32 18.23
CA GLN A 657 21.85 -42.51 18.24
C GLN A 657 22.67 -43.79 18.31
N GLU A 658 23.82 -43.85 17.64
CA GLU A 658 24.78 -44.96 17.73
C GLU A 658 25.31 -45.12 19.16
N GLU A 659 25.72 -44.03 19.82
CA GLU A 659 26.14 -44.05 21.24
C GLU A 659 25.01 -44.51 22.18
N SER A 660 23.75 -44.10 21.94
CA SER A 660 22.62 -44.51 22.78
C SER A 660 22.28 -46.00 22.67
N THR A 661 22.56 -46.59 21.51
CA THR A 661 22.20 -47.97 21.16
C THR A 661 23.07 -49.00 21.88
N PHE A 662 24.39 -48.82 21.88
CA PHE A 662 25.31 -49.68 22.62
C PHE A 662 25.14 -49.55 24.14
N ASN A 663 24.84 -48.34 24.62
CA ASN A 663 24.48 -48.09 26.03
C ASN A 663 23.24 -48.88 26.48
N TRP A 664 22.25 -49.11 25.61
CA TRP A 664 21.07 -49.91 25.95
C TRP A 664 21.42 -51.39 26.14
N ILE A 665 22.23 -51.97 25.25
CA ILE A 665 22.70 -53.36 25.35
C ILE A 665 23.47 -53.55 26.65
N GLU A 666 24.41 -52.65 26.96
CA GLU A 666 25.19 -52.70 28.20
C GLU A 666 24.30 -52.61 29.45
N ARG A 667 23.33 -51.68 29.47
CA ARG A 667 22.34 -51.56 30.56
C ARG A 667 21.47 -52.82 30.70
N ARG A 668 21.05 -53.43 29.59
CA ARG A 668 20.22 -54.64 29.63
C ARG A 668 21.02 -55.81 30.20
N ILE A 669 22.25 -56.04 29.74
CA ILE A 669 23.11 -57.12 30.23
C ILE A 669 23.50 -56.91 31.71
N THR A 670 23.83 -55.69 32.11
CA THR A 670 24.14 -55.37 33.51
C THR A 670 22.92 -55.54 34.42
N SER A 671 21.73 -55.08 34.00
CA SER A 671 20.48 -55.27 34.74
C SER A 671 20.12 -56.74 34.94
N ALA A 672 20.28 -57.58 33.89
CA ALA A 672 20.03 -59.01 33.96
C ALA A 672 21.03 -59.72 34.90
N ASN A 673 22.31 -59.33 34.83
CA ASN A 673 23.36 -59.86 35.71
C ASN A 673 23.15 -59.49 37.19
N MET A 674 22.81 -58.23 37.47
CA MET A 674 22.50 -57.78 38.83
C MET A 674 21.23 -58.44 39.37
N GLY A 675 20.19 -58.55 38.54
CA GLY A 675 18.91 -59.16 38.90
C GLY A 675 19.00 -60.61 39.34
N ILE A 676 19.75 -61.44 38.59
CA ILE A 676 19.93 -62.88 38.90
C ILE A 676 20.75 -63.11 40.19
N SER A 677 21.56 -62.13 40.58
CA SER A 677 22.34 -62.22 41.82
C SER A 677 21.51 -61.98 43.09
N ARG A 678 20.29 -61.42 43.00
CA ARG A 678 19.42 -61.13 44.16
C ARG A 678 18.66 -62.38 44.65
N PRO A 679 18.62 -62.65 45.97
CA PRO A 679 17.83 -63.77 46.52
C PRO A 679 16.32 -63.51 46.38
N GLY A 680 15.54 -64.53 46.01
CA GLY A 680 14.06 -64.49 45.98
C GLY A 680 13.39 -64.07 44.66
N ILE A 681 14.15 -63.73 43.61
CA ILE A 681 13.59 -63.32 42.30
C ILE A 681 13.57 -64.49 41.31
N ASN A 682 12.50 -64.63 40.52
CA ASN A 682 12.41 -65.63 39.46
C ASN A 682 13.35 -65.28 38.28
N PRO A 683 14.35 -66.12 37.95
CA PRO A 683 15.30 -65.85 36.86
C PRO A 683 14.66 -65.68 35.49
N ASN A 684 13.46 -66.25 35.28
CA ASN A 684 12.75 -66.19 34.01
C ASN A 684 12.36 -64.75 33.62
N GLN A 685 12.31 -63.81 34.57
CA GLN A 685 12.01 -62.40 34.30
C GLN A 685 13.14 -61.67 33.58
N PHE A 686 14.37 -62.19 33.64
CA PHE A 686 15.55 -61.59 33.01
C PHE A 686 15.96 -62.25 31.71
N TYR A 687 15.24 -63.30 31.28
CA TYR A 687 15.46 -63.89 29.97
C TYR A 687 14.98 -62.97 28.85
N TRP A 688 15.56 -63.18 27.67
CA TRP A 688 15.32 -62.39 26.47
C TRP A 688 13.84 -62.41 26.07
N GLN A 689 13.21 -61.24 26.00
CA GLN A 689 11.80 -61.11 25.64
C GLN A 689 11.61 -60.64 24.19
N GLU A 690 10.38 -60.74 23.67
CA GLU A 690 10.03 -60.19 22.36
C GLU A 690 10.28 -58.67 22.26
N LYS A 691 10.05 -57.94 23.36
CA LYS A 691 10.36 -56.50 23.43
C LYS A 691 11.85 -56.21 23.24
N ASP A 692 12.72 -57.03 23.84
CA ASP A 692 14.18 -56.89 23.71
C ASP A 692 14.63 -57.19 22.27
N THR A 693 14.01 -58.19 21.65
CA THR A 693 14.24 -58.53 20.24
C THR A 693 13.88 -57.36 19.33
N LYS A 694 12.73 -56.72 19.55
CA LYS A 694 12.27 -55.60 18.71
C LYS A 694 13.22 -54.40 18.81
N ILE A 695 13.59 -54.00 20.02
CA ILE A 695 14.50 -52.86 20.25
C ILE A 695 15.86 -53.14 19.60
N LEU A 696 16.43 -54.33 19.82
CA LEU A 696 17.73 -54.67 19.25
C LEU A 696 17.69 -54.82 17.71
N THR A 697 16.55 -55.26 17.15
CA THR A 697 16.37 -55.35 15.69
C THR A 697 16.44 -53.97 15.04
N GLU A 698 15.74 -52.98 15.62
CA GLU A 698 15.76 -51.60 15.13
C GLU A 698 17.18 -51.02 15.20
N SER A 699 17.88 -51.29 16.30
CA SER A 699 19.28 -50.91 16.51
C SER A 699 20.25 -51.53 15.50
N ILE A 700 20.17 -52.85 15.26
CA ILE A 700 21.03 -53.56 14.30
C ILE A 700 20.74 -53.08 12.88
N LYS A 701 19.46 -52.85 12.53
CA LYS A 701 19.08 -52.31 11.22
C LYS A 701 19.76 -50.95 10.98
N ILE A 702 19.63 -50.03 11.92
CA ILE A 702 20.24 -48.69 11.81
C ILE A 702 21.77 -48.81 11.68
N HIS A 703 22.41 -49.67 12.47
CA HIS A 703 23.86 -49.87 12.38
C HIS A 703 24.30 -50.44 11.02
N SER A 704 23.49 -51.31 10.40
CA SER A 704 23.78 -51.84 9.06
C SER A 704 23.75 -50.78 7.95
N GLU A 705 23.09 -49.64 8.17
CA GLU A 705 23.04 -48.51 7.24
C GLU A 705 24.29 -47.60 7.33
N SER A 706 25.12 -47.76 8.37
CA SER A 706 26.26 -46.87 8.65
C SER A 706 27.46 -47.06 7.70
N GLY A 707 27.53 -48.16 6.94
CA GLY A 707 28.67 -48.50 6.10
C GLY A 707 28.29 -48.97 4.69
N PRO A 708 29.24 -48.93 3.73
CA PRO A 708 29.01 -49.34 2.34
C PRO A 708 28.80 -50.86 2.18
N ASN A 709 29.15 -51.66 3.20
CA ASN A 709 28.98 -53.11 3.18
C ASN A 709 28.15 -53.57 4.39
N PRO A 710 26.84 -53.84 4.20
CA PRO A 710 25.94 -54.26 5.28
C PRO A 710 26.41 -55.54 5.99
N LYS A 711 27.03 -56.48 5.27
CA LYS A 711 27.55 -57.74 5.85
C LYS A 711 28.59 -57.47 6.94
N ILE A 712 29.54 -56.57 6.67
CA ILE A 712 30.59 -56.22 7.63
C ILE A 712 29.98 -55.55 8.86
N LYS A 713 29.01 -54.65 8.66
CA LYS A 713 28.32 -53.97 9.76
C LYS A 713 27.48 -54.90 10.63
N PHE A 714 26.79 -55.87 10.05
CA PHE A 714 26.10 -56.90 10.83
C PHE A 714 27.07 -57.74 11.67
N PHE A 715 28.25 -58.08 11.12
CA PHE A 715 29.28 -58.82 11.84
C PHE A 715 29.91 -57.98 12.97
N GLU A 716 30.30 -56.73 12.70
CA GLU A 716 30.85 -55.82 13.71
C GLU A 716 29.92 -55.69 14.92
N PHE A 717 28.64 -55.41 14.68
CA PHE A 717 27.66 -55.29 15.76
C PHE A 717 27.47 -56.60 16.53
N TYR A 718 27.44 -57.74 15.83
CA TYR A 718 27.30 -59.04 16.47
C TYR A 718 28.51 -59.34 17.37
N LYS A 719 29.73 -59.10 16.87
CA LYS A 719 30.97 -59.29 17.60
C LYS A 719 31.06 -58.39 18.83
N GLU A 720 30.77 -57.11 18.72
CA GLU A 720 30.82 -56.17 19.84
C GLU A 720 29.82 -56.53 20.95
N SER A 721 28.59 -56.92 20.55
CA SER A 721 27.58 -57.40 21.50
C SER A 721 28.04 -58.64 22.26
N ILE A 722 28.74 -59.53 21.57
CA ILE A 722 29.28 -60.78 22.12
C ILE A 722 30.49 -60.54 23.01
N ASP A 723 31.38 -59.62 22.64
CA ASP A 723 32.53 -59.21 23.45
C ASP A 723 32.09 -58.56 24.76
N LEU A 724 31.01 -57.77 24.75
CA LEU A 724 30.39 -57.25 25.97
C LEU A 724 29.86 -58.37 26.88
N ILE A 725 29.21 -59.39 26.32
CA ILE A 725 28.75 -60.56 27.08
C ILE A 725 29.96 -61.32 27.68
N LYS A 726 31.04 -61.50 26.92
CA LYS A 726 32.27 -62.16 27.35
C LYS A 726 32.99 -61.42 28.48
N LYS A 727 33.07 -60.07 28.40
CA LYS A 727 33.64 -59.22 29.47
C LYS A 727 32.92 -59.42 30.81
N LEU A 728 31.61 -59.66 30.77
CA LEU A 728 30.77 -59.74 31.98
C LEU A 728 30.71 -61.15 32.61
N GLU A 729 31.02 -62.21 31.86
CA GLU A 729 31.21 -63.57 32.39
C GLU A 729 32.36 -64.28 31.65
N PRO A 730 33.63 -64.05 32.03
CA PRO A 730 34.80 -64.53 31.29
C PRO A 730 34.94 -66.06 31.26
N ASN A 731 34.23 -66.77 32.14
CA ASN A 731 34.27 -68.22 32.27
C ASN A 731 33.34 -68.97 31.30
N PHE A 732 32.49 -68.26 30.55
CA PHE A 732 31.58 -68.88 29.58
C PHE A 732 32.25 -69.00 28.20
N LYS A 733 32.10 -70.14 27.52
CA LYS A 733 32.59 -70.31 26.14
C LYS A 733 31.64 -69.62 25.17
N VAL A 734 32.13 -68.55 24.55
CA VAL A 734 31.40 -67.74 23.57
C VAL A 734 31.83 -68.14 22.14
N PRO A 735 31.01 -67.99 21.09
CA PRO A 735 31.39 -68.35 19.71
C PRO A 735 32.68 -67.66 19.25
N SER A 736 33.46 -68.32 18.39
CA SER A 736 34.65 -67.72 17.77
C SER A 736 34.27 -66.72 16.66
N ASP A 737 35.19 -65.83 16.30
CA ASP A 737 34.99 -64.87 15.21
C ASP A 737 34.59 -65.55 13.89
N GLU A 738 35.25 -66.67 13.55
CA GLU A 738 34.90 -67.48 12.38
C GLU A 738 33.47 -68.05 12.45
N GLN A 739 33.00 -68.44 13.65
CA GLN A 739 31.63 -68.92 13.83
C GLN A 739 30.60 -67.79 13.67
N MET A 740 30.91 -66.60 14.17
CA MET A 740 30.04 -65.42 14.04
C MET A 740 29.97 -64.92 12.60
N GLU A 741 31.07 -64.95 11.87
CA GLU A 741 31.11 -64.55 10.46
C GLU A 741 30.35 -65.54 9.57
N ASN A 742 30.48 -66.84 9.84
CA ASN A 742 29.71 -67.88 9.18
C ASN A 742 28.20 -67.76 9.50
N ASP A 743 27.85 -67.45 10.75
CA ASP A 743 26.47 -67.24 11.17
C ASP A 743 25.82 -66.05 10.44
N VAL A 744 26.51 -64.91 10.35
CA VAL A 744 26.01 -63.73 9.61
C VAL A 744 25.91 -64.03 8.12
N SER A 745 26.91 -64.71 7.56
CA SER A 745 26.91 -65.11 6.14
C SER A 745 25.75 -66.05 5.81
N GLN A 746 25.47 -67.01 6.69
CA GLN A 746 24.37 -67.95 6.50
C GLN A 746 23.00 -67.25 6.65
N ILE A 747 22.82 -66.38 7.65
CA ILE A 747 21.57 -65.62 7.83
C ILE A 747 21.29 -64.74 6.61
N ILE A 748 22.31 -64.04 6.12
CA ILE A 748 22.22 -63.20 4.92
C ILE A 748 21.85 -64.05 3.72
N LYS A 749 22.52 -65.19 3.55
CA LYS A 749 22.23 -66.14 2.47
C LYS A 749 20.78 -66.58 2.56
N ASP A 750 20.33 -67.13 3.70
CA ASP A 750 18.97 -67.63 3.86
C ASP A 750 17.91 -66.56 3.52
N VAL A 751 18.05 -65.33 4.02
CA VAL A 751 17.07 -64.25 3.78
C VAL A 751 17.09 -63.76 2.33
N LEU A 752 18.26 -63.60 1.71
CA LEU A 752 18.35 -63.16 0.32
C LEU A 752 17.89 -64.26 -0.65
N THR A 753 18.17 -65.52 -0.35
CA THR A 753 17.78 -66.66 -1.20
C THR A 753 16.26 -66.83 -1.23
N GLU A 754 15.54 -66.47 -0.16
CA GLU A 754 14.07 -66.44 -0.14
C GLU A 754 13.48 -65.54 -1.24
N ARG A 755 14.14 -64.41 -1.58
CA ARG A 755 13.73 -63.51 -2.67
C ARG A 755 14.36 -63.88 -4.01
N LEU A 756 15.69 -64.05 -4.02
CA LEU A 756 16.48 -64.19 -5.25
C LEU A 756 16.36 -65.58 -5.87
N LYS A 757 15.99 -66.61 -5.09
CA LYS A 757 15.92 -68.03 -5.50
C LYS A 757 17.25 -68.61 -6.03
N HIS A 758 18.37 -67.91 -5.82
CA HIS A 758 19.74 -68.36 -6.08
C HIS A 758 20.69 -67.82 -5.03
N ASP A 759 21.92 -68.34 -5.00
CA ASP A 759 22.96 -67.85 -4.09
C ASP A 759 23.31 -66.38 -4.40
N PRO A 760 23.30 -65.47 -3.41
CA PRO A 760 23.46 -64.04 -3.64
C PRO A 760 24.91 -63.67 -3.97
N SER A 761 25.09 -62.77 -4.94
CA SER A 761 26.38 -62.18 -5.30
C SER A 761 26.79 -61.04 -4.33
N LEU A 762 28.07 -60.66 -4.35
CA LEU A 762 28.61 -59.59 -3.49
C LEU A 762 27.95 -58.23 -3.72
N ASP A 763 27.52 -57.94 -4.95
CA ASP A 763 26.86 -56.66 -5.26
C ASP A 763 25.38 -56.66 -4.86
N GLU A 764 24.71 -57.81 -4.91
CA GLU A 764 23.36 -57.98 -4.37
C GLU A 764 23.34 -57.87 -2.83
N ILE A 765 24.39 -58.33 -2.15
CA ILE A 765 24.57 -58.15 -0.71
C ILE A 765 24.76 -56.66 -0.35
N LYS A 766 25.37 -55.86 -1.22
CA LYS A 766 25.47 -54.40 -1.02
C LYS A 766 24.13 -53.71 -1.28
N ALA A 767 23.33 -54.20 -2.23
CA ALA A 767 22.04 -53.66 -2.63
C ALA A 767 20.83 -54.21 -1.82
N MET A 768 21.03 -54.64 -0.57
CA MET A 768 19.97 -55.14 0.30
C MET A 768 18.86 -54.11 0.54
N VAL A 769 17.61 -54.54 0.36
CA VAL A 769 16.41 -53.73 0.61
C VAL A 769 16.11 -53.66 2.11
N ASP A 770 15.48 -52.57 2.54
CA ASP A 770 15.12 -52.31 3.95
C ASP A 770 14.41 -53.45 4.68
N GLY A 771 13.51 -54.18 4.00
CA GLY A 771 12.82 -55.33 4.58
C GLY A 771 13.76 -56.50 4.88
N GLU A 772 14.76 -56.73 4.02
CA GLU A 772 15.76 -57.79 4.19
C GLU A 772 16.70 -57.44 5.34
N ARG A 773 17.14 -56.18 5.42
CA ARG A 773 17.96 -55.70 6.54
C ARG A 773 17.24 -55.87 7.88
N PHE A 774 15.94 -55.61 7.92
CA PHE A 774 15.13 -55.80 9.13
C PHE A 774 15.04 -57.27 9.56
N GLU A 775 14.81 -58.19 8.63
CA GLU A 775 14.71 -59.62 8.95
C GLU A 775 16.07 -60.22 9.33
N ILE A 776 17.16 -59.82 8.66
CA ILE A 776 18.53 -60.20 9.04
C ILE A 776 18.85 -59.68 10.45
N ALA A 777 18.56 -58.40 10.72
CA ALA A 777 18.74 -57.79 12.04
C ALA A 777 17.97 -58.54 13.13
N ARG A 778 16.73 -58.97 12.83
CA ARG A 778 15.89 -59.74 13.76
C ARG A 778 16.48 -61.10 14.08
N ARG A 779 16.94 -61.85 13.07
CA ARG A 779 17.56 -63.17 13.26
C ARG A 779 18.86 -63.07 14.07
N ILE A 780 19.67 -62.02 13.85
CA ILE A 780 20.88 -61.73 14.65
C ILE A 780 20.50 -61.37 16.09
N ALA A 781 19.50 -60.51 16.31
CA ALA A 781 19.03 -60.13 17.64
C ALA A 781 18.59 -61.35 18.47
N ILE A 782 17.87 -62.29 17.85
CA ILE A 782 17.46 -63.55 18.50
C ILE A 782 18.67 -64.42 18.86
N LYS A 783 19.70 -64.49 18.00
CA LYS A 783 20.92 -65.25 18.31
C LYS A 783 21.68 -64.64 19.49
N ILE A 784 21.81 -63.31 19.55
CA ILE A 784 22.42 -62.60 20.69
C ILE A 784 21.64 -62.91 21.97
N GLY A 785 20.30 -62.80 21.93
CA GLY A 785 19.43 -63.11 23.07
C GLY A 785 19.60 -64.55 23.59
N LYS A 786 19.64 -65.54 22.69
CA LYS A 786 19.88 -66.95 23.06
C LYS A 786 21.23 -67.17 23.73
N ILE A 787 22.27 -66.46 23.30
CA ILE A 787 23.61 -66.56 23.91
C ILE A 787 23.59 -65.94 25.30
N LEU A 788 22.95 -64.77 25.45
CA LEU A 788 22.77 -64.12 26.74
C LEU A 788 22.00 -65.01 27.73
N ASP A 789 20.87 -65.61 27.31
CA ASP A 789 20.08 -66.50 28.16
C ASP A 789 20.89 -67.73 28.64
N LYS A 790 21.75 -68.28 27.78
CA LYS A 790 22.67 -69.38 28.16
C LYS A 790 23.71 -68.94 29.19
N VAL A 791 24.25 -67.72 29.06
CA VAL A 791 25.19 -67.14 30.03
C VAL A 791 24.50 -66.91 31.38
N LEU A 792 23.30 -66.33 31.36
CA LEU A 792 22.49 -66.11 32.55
C LEU A 792 22.14 -67.42 33.27
N TYR A 793 21.76 -68.46 32.51
CA TYR A 793 21.51 -69.81 33.05
C TYR A 793 22.77 -70.44 33.63
N PHE A 794 23.92 -70.33 32.96
CA PHE A 794 25.20 -70.82 33.46
C PHE A 794 25.56 -70.20 34.82
N LYS A 795 25.37 -68.89 34.95
CA LYS A 795 25.62 -68.13 36.19
C LYS A 795 24.66 -68.53 37.32
N PHE A 796 23.37 -68.69 37.00
CA PHE A 796 22.37 -69.18 37.96
C PHE A 796 22.70 -70.60 38.47
N LYS A 797 23.12 -71.50 37.57
CA LYS A 797 23.52 -72.88 37.92
C LYS A 797 24.79 -72.93 38.77
N LYS A 798 25.79 -72.06 38.50
CA LYS A 798 26.97 -71.90 39.37
C LYS A 798 26.59 -71.43 40.77
N LYS A 799 25.65 -70.48 40.90
CA LYS A 799 25.19 -70.02 42.21
C LYS A 799 24.55 -71.15 43.02
N ARG A 800 23.64 -71.95 42.43
CA ARG A 800 23.05 -73.15 43.08
C ARG A 800 24.03 -74.25 43.46
N LYS A 801 25.26 -74.25 42.92
CA LYS A 801 26.33 -75.19 43.33
C LYS A 801 27.21 -74.61 44.45
N ASN A 802 27.20 -73.30 44.63
CA ASN A 802 28.02 -72.58 45.61
C ASN A 802 27.21 -72.07 46.83
N SER A 803 25.87 -72.10 46.74
CA SER A 803 24.90 -71.96 47.83
C SER A 803 24.41 -73.33 48.25
#